data_AF-A0A936T2V3-F1
#
_entry.id   AF-A0A936T2V3-F1
#
_cell.length_a   1.000
_cell.length_b   1.000
_cell.length_c   1.000
_cell.angle_alpha   90.00
_cell.angle_beta   90.00
_cell.angle_gamma   90.00
#
_symmetry.space_group_name_H-M   'P 1'
#
loop_
_entity.id
_entity.type
_entity.pdbx_description
1 polymer ?
#
loop_
_entity_poly.entity_id
_entity_poly.type
_entity_poly.pdbx_seq_one_letter_code
_entity_poly.pdbx_strand_id
1 'polypeptide(L)'
;MTTRASRLRLRSARFAFFPLLGITLAAIAPSCTTDTSSSSTTGTIGPQLLPGDVCFAPSPDVVKLRVDTPQMFLARCTDTAEICASRKVRFVLDPDVCTRTPITFTSSNEAIVAAPTTDAFNLYDAAATVEVVAGKTAGSATIEAAVPRGDGTNVTVTVNVDVLDVDPAQADIACSGTAAMNDFGGGKTLAGADGLVGASISLPEGASKPNSGSYLWSVASFDADIKCGDMTPPTDYLPLGPAITFGPTNKKFQRDVPLTIPINPARMPDAARLRHLSVAYSGPAFVTPRIVPVADMRIEKIDGHWALSFKAPRLGTYQAVVPKDAGTKSYPRRLSHRGILGVSMGGGGTAAFGMRYHHLFDALAPMGGPVDLTWMLQHIESNIMGGFRAIPKGTTIDQIQQTATPCMTGSECAFDETCVGVLPGAPGKCAWIPQPKDPYEHNSAFNHWWYEYPNKGSGGSFNRKAYIQIFRDFAIMFGNPNGENLTPGAENLPAGVRPDDPSVTGGRPTDECRIWVDPLDGPDKQKQQELDNNCPIERCANTLTLDNYFDDEFNPDGTFPVITFCDGSPQLESHSPWANTWTPQGNNFPMELALAVDYNGNGVRDEMEPIIRAGREPWSDVGTDGVASVNEPGYAPGVNEDPAGDDYDPQFNPTGTEGNYRYEQGEPFQDVGLDGVAGTKQQPPGGWEKPGDGYDVGEGDGKFTVARGLQRFWDRDAHSIAARMAKDVPGGELDDAALRRIDVFTDGGTRDLFNFVVDAQHLAGAFVGRKRHVTYFSDFNQQPGLDPTNFSGFNPAIVPFDEMPGIILQRYGKIDPTQADIDSGSGQHVGTATEVIDRIRAGLSFILSRWREPELRTLVLESADDPVDGASQCEILGTCEVEFTTKAGRKGPVIISLPPGYAHKAQQDRRYPVVYALHGYGQEPDGLSAATGIIRTFMNQSADSMETRMPKAILVFVDGRCRVGPSGKAECIRGTFFGQSPMEQGAKMEDFWLELMEYMEKNYRTMPDSEVIWTE
;
A
#
# COMPACT_ATOMS: atom_id res chain seq x y z
N MET A 1 -30.73 -4.22 57.50
CA MET A 1 -30.39 -5.21 58.55
C MET A 1 -29.48 -6.25 57.92
N THR A 2 -28.24 -6.36 58.43
CA THR A 2 -27.43 -7.60 58.64
C THR A 2 -27.72 -8.81 57.71
N THR A 3 -26.78 -9.48 57.02
CA THR A 3 -25.37 -9.83 57.32
C THR A 3 -24.75 -10.67 56.18
N ARG A 4 -23.44 -10.47 55.93
CA ARG A 4 -22.33 -11.39 55.51
C ARG A 4 -22.57 -12.69 54.69
N ALA A 5 -21.74 -12.89 53.64
CA ALA A 5 -20.82 -14.04 53.37
C ALA A 5 -20.27 -13.97 51.91
N SER A 6 -19.01 -13.59 51.63
CA SER A 6 -17.76 -14.38 51.50
C SER A 6 -17.63 -15.34 50.28
N ARG A 7 -16.69 -14.96 49.38
CA ARG A 7 -15.75 -15.74 48.53
C ARG A 7 -16.28 -16.77 47.51
N LEU A 8 -16.00 -16.52 46.23
CA LEU A 8 -15.03 -17.29 45.42
C LEU A 8 -14.68 -16.50 44.14
N ARG A 9 -13.40 -16.15 43.95
CA ARG A 9 -12.88 -15.59 42.69
C ARG A 9 -12.44 -16.75 41.80
N LEU A 10 -13.16 -17.01 40.72
CA LEU A 10 -12.60 -17.62 39.51
C LEU A 10 -12.35 -16.50 38.51
N ARG A 11 -11.08 -16.19 38.25
CA ARG A 11 -10.66 -15.39 37.10
C ARG A 11 -10.50 -16.34 35.92
N SER A 12 -11.54 -16.45 35.10
CA SER A 12 -11.42 -16.90 33.71
C SER A 12 -11.26 -15.66 32.85
N ALA A 13 -10.03 -15.32 32.50
CA ALA A 13 -9.73 -14.33 31.48
C ALA A 13 -10.12 -14.94 30.13
N ARG A 14 -11.27 -14.53 29.59
CA ARG A 14 -11.63 -14.78 28.20
C ARG A 14 -10.84 -13.78 27.35
N PHE A 15 -9.90 -14.27 26.55
CA PHE A 15 -9.45 -13.57 25.36
C PHE A 15 -10.62 -13.55 24.39
N ALA A 16 -11.30 -12.40 24.30
CA ALA A 16 -12.32 -12.15 23.30
C ALA A 16 -11.64 -11.49 22.10
N PHE A 17 -11.18 -12.30 21.15
CA PHE A 17 -11.01 -11.88 19.77
C PHE A 17 -12.40 -11.83 19.13
N PHE A 18 -12.83 -10.64 18.70
CA PHE A 18 -14.11 -10.28 18.05
C PHE A 18 -15.42 -10.62 18.80
N PRO A 19 -16.25 -9.58 19.03
CA PRO A 19 -17.43 -9.46 18.17
C PRO A 19 -17.52 -8.03 17.65
N LEU A 20 -16.97 -7.77 16.46
CA LEU A 20 -17.16 -6.51 15.74
C LEU A 20 -17.75 -6.69 14.34
N LEU A 21 -18.13 -7.92 13.98
CA LEU A 21 -19.02 -8.23 12.84
C LEU A 21 -20.38 -8.80 13.27
N GLY A 22 -20.78 -8.55 14.52
CA GLY A 22 -22.09 -8.92 15.07
C GLY A 22 -22.96 -7.71 15.38
N ILE A 23 -22.98 -6.69 14.52
CA ILE A 23 -24.02 -5.65 14.59
C ILE A 23 -25.08 -6.06 13.59
N THR A 24 -26.20 -6.55 14.10
CA THR A 24 -27.49 -6.49 13.40
C THR A 24 -27.69 -5.06 12.90
N LEU A 25 -27.50 -4.82 11.60
CA LEU A 25 -28.00 -3.64 10.92
C LEU A 25 -29.52 -3.64 11.04
N ALA A 26 -30.05 -2.97 12.06
CA ALA A 26 -31.40 -2.45 12.02
C ALA A 26 -31.39 -1.10 11.28
N ALA A 27 -31.01 -1.13 10.00
CA ALA A 27 -31.43 -0.12 9.04
C ALA A 27 -32.62 -0.72 8.29
N ILE A 28 -33.81 -0.57 8.89
CA ILE A 28 -35.07 -0.87 8.20
C ILE A 28 -35.25 0.23 7.15
N ALA A 29 -34.65 0.05 5.97
CA ALA A 29 -35.28 0.54 4.76
C ALA A 29 -36.52 -0.35 4.55
N PRO A 30 -37.71 0.22 4.26
CA PRO A 30 -38.89 -0.59 4.06
C PRO A 30 -38.73 -1.43 2.79
N SER A 31 -38.28 -2.67 2.96
CA SER A 31 -38.48 -3.76 2.01
C SER A 31 -39.97 -4.09 1.99
N CYS A 32 -40.74 -3.30 1.24
CA CYS A 32 -42.11 -3.62 0.86
C CYS A 32 -42.29 -3.24 -0.61
N THR A 33 -41.88 -4.12 -1.51
CA THR A 33 -42.64 -4.32 -2.75
C THR A 33 -42.98 -5.79 -2.81
N THR A 34 -44.27 -6.05 -2.69
CA THR A 34 -44.86 -7.34 -3.00
C THR A 34 -44.63 -7.58 -4.49
N ASP A 35 -43.89 -8.64 -4.81
CA ASP A 35 -43.84 -9.17 -6.17
C ASP A 35 -45.24 -9.63 -6.56
N THR A 36 -45.90 -8.84 -7.41
CA THR A 36 -46.96 -9.35 -8.26
C THR A 36 -46.33 -9.96 -9.49
N SER A 37 -46.14 -11.28 -9.45
CA SER A 37 -45.94 -12.11 -10.64
C SER A 37 -47.04 -11.79 -11.65
N SER A 38 -46.69 -11.14 -12.77
CA SER A 38 -47.54 -11.13 -13.96
C SER A 38 -46.81 -11.83 -15.08
N SER A 39 -47.25 -13.07 -15.32
CA SER A 39 -46.98 -13.78 -16.56
C SER A 39 -47.73 -13.13 -17.73
N SER A 40 -47.15 -13.21 -18.92
CA SER A 40 -47.69 -12.83 -20.24
C SER A 40 -47.55 -11.34 -20.59
N THR A 41 -47.16 -10.92 -21.80
CA THR A 41 -47.37 -11.49 -23.14
C THR A 41 -46.34 -10.96 -24.14
N THR A 42 -46.03 -11.79 -25.14
CA THR A 42 -45.46 -11.47 -26.45
C THR A 42 -46.00 -10.18 -27.08
N GLY A 43 -45.10 -9.27 -27.48
CA GLY A 43 -45.42 -8.16 -28.39
C GLY A 43 -44.43 -6.99 -28.36
N THR A 44 -43.58 -6.91 -29.39
CA THR A 44 -42.88 -5.73 -29.96
C THR A 44 -41.62 -5.13 -29.29
N ILE A 45 -40.49 -5.33 -30.00
CA ILE A 45 -39.23 -4.53 -30.08
C ILE A 45 -38.50 -4.26 -28.75
N GLY A 46 -38.06 -5.31 -28.07
CA GLY A 46 -36.96 -5.26 -27.10
C GLY A 46 -35.75 -6.06 -27.61
N PRO A 47 -34.51 -5.80 -27.13
CA PRO A 47 -33.36 -6.64 -27.44
C PRO A 47 -33.61 -8.07 -26.96
N GLN A 48 -33.13 -9.06 -27.72
CA GLN A 48 -33.19 -10.45 -27.29
C GLN A 48 -32.23 -10.62 -26.11
N LEU A 49 -32.76 -11.00 -24.94
CA LEU A 49 -31.97 -11.27 -23.75
C LEU A 49 -31.05 -12.48 -23.99
N LEU A 50 -29.81 -12.39 -23.51
CA LEU A 50 -28.94 -13.55 -23.38
C LEU A 50 -29.56 -14.54 -22.38
N PRO A 51 -29.29 -15.85 -22.51
CA PRO A 51 -29.83 -16.85 -21.60
C PRO A 51 -29.62 -16.48 -20.12
N GLY A 52 -30.72 -16.36 -19.36
CA GLY A 52 -30.74 -16.07 -17.92
C GLY A 52 -30.50 -14.62 -17.51
N ASP A 53 -30.24 -13.73 -18.46
CA ASP A 53 -30.29 -12.29 -18.20
C ASP A 53 -31.74 -11.85 -17.94
N VAL A 54 -31.90 -10.83 -17.11
CA VAL A 54 -33.19 -10.18 -16.87
C VAL A 54 -33.10 -8.68 -17.11
N CYS A 55 -34.23 -8.08 -17.47
CA CYS A 55 -34.36 -6.63 -17.53
C CYS A 55 -35.70 -6.21 -16.94
N PHE A 56 -35.65 -5.26 -16.00
CA PHE A 56 -36.84 -4.66 -15.40
C PHE A 56 -36.93 -3.22 -15.87
N ALA A 57 -38.10 -2.80 -16.35
CA ALA A 57 -38.31 -1.41 -16.70
C ALA A 57 -38.17 -0.55 -15.43
N PRO A 58 -37.28 0.46 -15.40
CA PRO A 58 -37.07 1.25 -14.20
C PRO A 58 -38.27 2.11 -13.86
N SER A 59 -38.50 2.30 -12.55
CA SER A 59 -39.41 3.34 -12.09
C SER A 59 -38.87 4.72 -12.46
N PRO A 60 -39.69 5.66 -12.93
CA PRO A 60 -39.24 6.99 -13.38
C PRO A 60 -38.40 7.75 -12.34
N ASP A 61 -38.68 7.59 -11.05
CA ASP A 61 -38.03 8.28 -9.93
C ASP A 61 -36.60 7.80 -9.64
N VAL A 62 -36.22 6.60 -10.09
CA VAL A 62 -34.87 6.05 -9.89
C VAL A 62 -33.93 6.29 -11.06
N VAL A 63 -34.43 6.78 -12.20
CA VAL A 63 -33.63 7.05 -13.40
C VAL A 63 -32.70 8.24 -13.18
N LYS A 64 -31.40 7.98 -13.26
CA LYS A 64 -30.30 8.94 -13.10
C LYS A 64 -29.43 8.97 -14.34
N LEU A 65 -29.09 10.17 -14.79
CA LEU A 65 -28.13 10.39 -15.87
C LEU A 65 -26.86 10.99 -15.27
N ARG A 66 -25.71 10.38 -15.56
CA ARG A 66 -24.39 10.82 -15.11
C ARG A 66 -23.48 11.07 -16.31
N VAL A 67 -22.40 11.79 -16.05
CA VAL A 67 -21.33 12.03 -17.02
C VAL A 67 -19.99 11.81 -16.33
N ASP A 68 -19.07 11.13 -17.01
CA ASP A 68 -17.75 10.81 -16.45
C ASP A 68 -16.89 12.06 -16.26
N THR A 69 -17.09 13.07 -17.10
CA THR A 69 -16.31 14.31 -17.10
C THR A 69 -17.25 15.52 -17.15
N PRO A 70 -17.61 16.11 -15.99
CA PRO A 70 -18.53 17.25 -15.95
C PRO A 70 -17.90 18.56 -16.44
N GLN A 71 -16.58 18.62 -16.59
CA GLN A 71 -15.82 19.79 -17.02
C GLN A 71 -14.84 19.41 -18.14
N MET A 72 -14.97 20.03 -19.31
CA MET A 72 -14.16 19.76 -20.49
C MET A 72 -13.43 21.02 -20.96
N PHE A 73 -12.27 20.82 -21.58
CA PHE A 73 -11.42 21.89 -22.10
C PHE A 73 -11.05 21.59 -23.55
N LEU A 74 -11.26 22.56 -24.44
CA LEU A 74 -10.96 22.42 -25.87
C LEU A 74 -10.20 23.65 -26.37
N ALA A 75 -9.25 23.43 -27.29
CA ALA A 75 -8.61 24.53 -27.99
C ALA A 75 -9.58 25.14 -29.01
N ARG A 76 -9.65 26.47 -29.06
CA ARG A 76 -10.53 27.18 -30.01
C ARG A 76 -10.22 26.78 -31.45
N CYS A 77 -11.25 26.50 -32.23
CA CYS A 77 -11.08 26.18 -33.63
C CYS A 77 -10.63 27.43 -34.41
N THR A 78 -9.54 27.31 -35.17
CA THR A 78 -9.03 28.41 -36.00
C THR A 78 -9.78 28.49 -37.32
N ASP A 79 -9.80 29.67 -37.93
CA ASP A 79 -10.52 29.86 -39.21
C ASP A 79 -9.96 29.07 -40.38
N THR A 80 -8.72 28.59 -40.25
CA THR A 80 -8.01 27.80 -41.27
C THR A 80 -7.91 26.31 -40.93
N ALA A 81 -8.41 25.86 -39.78
CA ALA A 81 -8.35 24.46 -39.39
C ALA A 81 -9.35 23.61 -40.19
N GLU A 82 -8.86 22.52 -40.79
CA GLU A 82 -9.72 21.51 -41.44
C GLU A 82 -10.42 20.61 -40.41
N ILE A 83 -9.82 20.44 -39.22
CA ILE A 83 -10.35 19.65 -38.10
C ILE A 83 -10.22 20.50 -36.83
N CYS A 84 -11.33 20.71 -36.13
CA CYS A 84 -11.35 21.41 -34.85
C CYS A 84 -11.00 20.44 -33.70
N ALA A 85 -10.43 20.96 -32.61
CA ALA A 85 -10.18 20.17 -31.41
C ALA A 85 -11.49 19.55 -30.90
N SER A 86 -11.43 18.28 -30.54
CA SER A 86 -12.59 17.53 -30.05
C SER A 86 -12.20 16.61 -28.90
N ARG A 87 -13.18 16.29 -28.05
CA ARG A 87 -13.03 15.30 -26.98
C ARG A 87 -14.28 14.46 -26.86
N LYS A 88 -14.09 13.18 -26.56
CA LYS A 88 -15.18 12.27 -26.25
C LYS A 88 -15.63 12.48 -24.81
N VAL A 89 -16.94 12.47 -24.61
CA VAL A 89 -17.55 12.46 -23.28
C VAL A 89 -18.53 11.30 -23.20
N ARG A 90 -18.49 10.59 -22.07
CA ARG A 90 -19.32 9.41 -21.83
C ARG A 90 -20.42 9.75 -20.83
N PHE A 91 -21.66 9.52 -21.25
CA PHE A 91 -22.86 9.62 -20.41
C PHE A 91 -23.31 8.23 -20.00
N VAL A 92 -23.71 8.06 -18.74
CA VAL A 92 -24.17 6.78 -18.19
C VAL A 92 -25.58 6.93 -17.64
N LEU A 93 -26.47 6.02 -18.03
CA LEU A 93 -27.86 5.99 -17.56
C LEU A 93 -28.01 4.85 -16.54
N ASP A 94 -28.39 5.19 -15.31
CA ASP A 94 -28.68 4.22 -14.25
C ASP A 94 -30.19 4.22 -13.92
N PRO A 95 -30.83 3.05 -13.74
CA PRO A 95 -30.35 1.71 -14.07
C PRO A 95 -30.52 1.38 -15.57
N ASP A 96 -30.27 0.12 -15.95
CA ASP A 96 -30.46 -0.37 -17.32
C ASP A 96 -31.89 -0.16 -17.85
N VAL A 97 -32.03 0.13 -19.15
CA VAL A 97 -33.32 0.29 -19.84
C VAL A 97 -33.58 -0.86 -20.80
N CYS A 98 -34.79 -1.45 -20.74
CA CYS A 98 -35.14 -2.61 -21.56
C CYS A 98 -35.50 -2.28 -23.01
N THR A 99 -35.67 -1.00 -23.32
CA THR A 99 -36.02 -0.49 -24.64
C THR A 99 -35.05 0.61 -25.04
N ARG A 100 -34.90 0.85 -26.33
CA ARG A 100 -34.07 1.94 -26.85
C ARG A 100 -34.57 3.29 -26.30
N THR A 101 -33.75 3.96 -25.50
CA THR A 101 -34.08 5.25 -24.86
C THR A 101 -33.15 6.34 -25.42
N PRO A 102 -33.67 7.32 -26.18
CA PRO A 102 -32.83 8.35 -26.79
C PRO A 102 -32.26 9.32 -25.75
N ILE A 103 -31.07 9.85 -26.05
CA ILE A 103 -30.47 11.00 -25.37
C ILE A 103 -30.43 12.18 -26.33
N THR A 104 -30.88 13.33 -25.86
CA THR A 104 -30.87 14.59 -26.63
C THR A 104 -29.94 15.59 -25.98
N PHE A 105 -29.28 16.41 -26.80
CA PHE A 105 -28.34 17.41 -26.34
C PHE A 105 -28.75 18.82 -26.77
N THR A 106 -28.55 19.79 -25.89
CA THR A 106 -28.72 21.21 -26.18
C THR A 106 -27.47 21.97 -25.75
N SER A 107 -26.97 22.86 -26.63
CA SER A 107 -25.89 23.77 -26.28
C SER A 107 -26.46 25.10 -25.78
N SER A 108 -25.87 25.67 -24.73
CA SER A 108 -26.20 27.03 -24.31
C SER A 108 -25.60 28.09 -25.25
N ASN A 109 -24.59 27.74 -26.06
CA ASN A 109 -24.02 28.63 -27.07
C ASN A 109 -23.32 27.84 -28.20
N GLU A 110 -24.02 27.65 -29.32
CA GLU A 110 -23.54 26.95 -30.52
C GLU A 110 -22.28 27.56 -31.16
N ALA A 111 -21.97 28.84 -30.90
CA ALA A 111 -20.75 29.47 -31.43
C ALA A 111 -19.48 29.07 -30.65
N ILE A 112 -19.65 28.65 -29.38
CA ILE A 112 -18.58 28.18 -28.51
C ILE A 112 -18.46 26.66 -28.61
N VAL A 113 -19.57 25.93 -28.52
CA VAL A 113 -19.59 24.47 -28.64
C VAL A 113 -20.91 24.04 -29.28
N ALA A 114 -20.84 23.22 -30.32
CA ALA A 114 -22.04 22.74 -30.98
C ALA A 114 -22.70 21.61 -30.18
N ALA A 115 -24.03 21.52 -30.20
CA ALA A 115 -24.71 20.36 -29.61
C ALA A 115 -24.33 19.07 -30.38
N PRO A 116 -23.86 18.01 -29.70
CA PRO A 116 -23.54 16.76 -30.36
C PRO A 116 -24.80 16.06 -30.90
N THR A 117 -24.62 15.13 -31.84
CA THR A 117 -25.73 14.34 -32.40
C THR A 117 -26.37 13.44 -31.35
N THR A 118 -27.67 13.20 -31.48
CA THR A 118 -28.42 12.31 -30.57
C THR A 118 -27.89 10.88 -30.63
N ASP A 119 -27.79 10.24 -29.46
CA ASP A 119 -27.47 8.82 -29.30
C ASP A 119 -28.65 8.10 -28.62
N ALA A 120 -28.52 6.83 -28.24
CA ALA A 120 -29.52 6.15 -27.44
C ALA A 120 -28.93 5.05 -26.56
N PHE A 121 -29.49 4.91 -25.36
CA PHE A 121 -29.23 3.80 -24.45
C PHE A 121 -30.05 2.58 -24.83
N ASN A 122 -29.53 1.40 -24.57
CA ASN A 122 -30.27 0.14 -24.58
C ASN A 122 -29.69 -0.82 -23.51
N LEU A 123 -30.32 -1.98 -23.33
CA LEU A 123 -29.95 -2.91 -22.25
C LEU A 123 -28.46 -3.28 -22.21
N TYR A 124 -27.84 -3.52 -23.37
CA TYR A 124 -26.44 -3.94 -23.48
C TYR A 124 -25.48 -2.79 -23.79
N ASP A 125 -25.98 -1.55 -23.75
CA ASP A 125 -25.26 -0.33 -24.05
C ASP A 125 -25.85 0.80 -23.20
N ALA A 126 -25.48 0.80 -21.92
CA ALA A 126 -25.94 1.77 -20.91
C ALA A 126 -25.06 3.04 -20.85
N ALA A 127 -24.11 3.17 -21.78
CA ALA A 127 -23.33 4.36 -22.02
C ALA A 127 -23.62 4.97 -23.39
N ALA A 128 -23.61 6.30 -23.48
CA ALA A 128 -23.60 7.03 -24.75
C ALA A 128 -22.30 7.85 -24.81
N THR A 129 -21.45 7.59 -25.80
CA THR A 129 -20.19 8.32 -25.97
C THR A 129 -20.29 9.25 -27.17
N VAL A 130 -20.30 10.55 -26.90
CA VAL A 130 -20.42 11.58 -27.94
C VAL A 130 -19.15 12.40 -28.06
N GLU A 131 -18.87 12.85 -29.28
CA GLU A 131 -17.75 13.74 -29.56
C GLU A 131 -18.21 15.20 -29.44
N VAL A 132 -17.56 15.95 -28.56
CA VAL A 132 -17.79 17.39 -28.35
C VAL A 132 -16.70 18.15 -29.09
N VAL A 133 -17.09 19.00 -30.02
CA VAL A 133 -16.18 19.70 -30.94
C VAL A 133 -16.14 21.20 -30.61
N ALA A 134 -14.94 21.77 -30.60
CA ALA A 134 -14.73 23.19 -30.33
C ALA A 134 -15.33 24.09 -31.41
N GLY A 135 -15.98 25.18 -30.99
CA GLY A 135 -16.41 26.26 -31.85
C GLY A 135 -15.30 27.25 -32.16
N LYS A 136 -15.66 28.29 -32.92
CA LYS A 136 -14.74 29.37 -33.36
C LYS A 136 -14.63 30.51 -32.37
N THR A 137 -15.49 30.54 -31.35
CA THR A 137 -15.51 31.57 -30.30
C THR A 137 -14.96 30.99 -29.01
N ALA A 138 -13.98 31.66 -28.40
CA ALA A 138 -13.51 31.30 -27.06
C ALA A 138 -14.55 31.71 -26.00
N GLY A 139 -14.64 30.95 -24.92
CA GLY A 139 -15.53 31.20 -23.80
C GLY A 139 -16.03 29.90 -23.15
N SER A 140 -16.91 30.05 -22.17
CA SER A 140 -17.56 28.93 -21.49
C SER A 140 -18.98 28.74 -22.03
N ALA A 141 -19.35 27.48 -22.27
CA ALA A 141 -20.69 27.07 -22.63
C ALA A 141 -21.02 25.75 -21.94
N THR A 142 -22.25 25.28 -22.09
CA THR A 142 -22.74 24.05 -21.48
C THR A 142 -23.43 23.18 -22.50
N ILE A 143 -23.20 21.88 -22.44
CA ILE A 143 -24.02 20.87 -23.11
C ILE A 143 -24.94 20.25 -22.06
N GLU A 144 -26.23 20.51 -22.17
CA GLU A 144 -27.25 19.82 -21.37
C GLU A 144 -27.69 18.57 -22.12
N ALA A 145 -27.55 17.42 -21.47
CA ALA A 145 -28.06 16.14 -21.93
C ALA A 145 -29.39 15.84 -21.23
N ALA A 146 -30.38 15.38 -21.99
CA ALA A 146 -31.70 15.04 -21.48
C ALA A 146 -32.15 13.65 -21.93
N VAL A 147 -32.70 12.88 -20.99
CA VAL A 147 -33.21 11.53 -21.21
C VAL A 147 -34.62 11.41 -20.64
N PRO A 148 -35.61 10.86 -21.38
CA PRO A 148 -36.96 10.64 -20.87
C PRO A 148 -36.98 9.61 -19.72
N ARG A 149 -37.71 9.92 -18.64
CA ARG A 149 -37.94 9.00 -17.51
C ARG A 149 -39.10 8.03 -17.72
N GLY A 150 -39.92 8.26 -18.75
CA GLY A 150 -41.11 7.46 -19.04
C GLY A 150 -42.42 7.97 -18.40
N ASP A 151 -42.36 9.00 -17.54
CA ASP A 151 -43.52 9.67 -16.92
C ASP A 151 -43.87 11.02 -17.56
N GLY A 152 -43.23 11.34 -18.70
CA GLY A 152 -43.35 12.64 -19.36
C GLY A 152 -42.36 13.69 -18.85
N THR A 153 -41.50 13.37 -17.88
CA THR A 153 -40.38 14.21 -17.44
C THR A 153 -39.04 13.69 -17.97
N ASN A 154 -38.01 14.54 -17.97
CA ASN A 154 -36.66 14.17 -18.33
C ASN A 154 -35.75 14.20 -17.09
N VAL A 155 -34.77 13.30 -17.05
CA VAL A 155 -33.56 13.49 -16.25
C VAL A 155 -32.55 14.25 -17.09
N THR A 156 -31.83 15.19 -16.48
CA THR A 156 -30.81 15.99 -17.17
C THR A 156 -29.48 15.97 -16.43
N VAL A 157 -28.39 16.11 -17.18
CA VAL A 157 -27.05 16.37 -16.65
C VAL A 157 -26.36 17.38 -17.56
N THR A 158 -25.49 18.21 -16.99
CA THR A 158 -24.79 19.26 -17.72
C THR A 158 -23.30 19.00 -17.76
N VAL A 159 -22.71 19.19 -18.93
CA VAL A 159 -21.25 19.25 -19.13
C VAL A 159 -20.86 20.70 -19.35
N ASN A 160 -19.95 21.20 -18.53
CA ASN A 160 -19.33 22.51 -18.73
C ASN A 160 -18.20 22.37 -19.75
N VAL A 161 -18.19 23.23 -20.76
CA VAL A 161 -17.18 23.23 -21.82
C VAL A 161 -16.53 24.60 -21.89
N ASP A 162 -15.24 24.66 -21.63
CA ASP A 162 -14.42 25.85 -21.82
C ASP A 162 -13.58 25.72 -23.10
N VAL A 163 -13.87 26.58 -24.06
CA VAL A 163 -13.09 26.72 -25.29
C VAL A 163 -12.11 27.87 -25.12
N LEU A 164 -10.83 27.55 -25.10
CA LEU A 164 -9.76 28.48 -24.76
C LEU A 164 -8.85 28.74 -25.96
N ASP A 165 -8.32 29.95 -26.04
CA ASP A 165 -7.25 30.27 -26.98
C ASP A 165 -5.98 29.48 -26.62
N VAL A 166 -5.35 28.91 -27.65
CA VAL A 166 -4.06 28.22 -27.54
C VAL A 166 -3.15 28.74 -28.66
N ASP A 167 -2.01 29.30 -28.29
CA ASP A 167 -0.89 29.57 -29.18
C ASP A 167 0.07 28.36 -29.14
N PRO A 168 0.14 27.57 -30.22
CA PRO A 168 1.04 26.43 -30.27
C PRO A 168 2.52 26.85 -30.32
N ALA A 169 2.84 28.11 -30.62
CA ALA A 169 4.20 28.63 -30.75
C ALA A 169 4.71 29.39 -29.51
N GLN A 170 3.84 29.76 -28.56
CA GLN A 170 4.18 30.55 -27.37
C GLN A 170 3.52 30.01 -26.10
N ALA A 171 3.87 30.60 -24.95
CA ALA A 171 3.16 30.34 -23.70
C ALA A 171 1.91 31.23 -23.63
N ASP A 172 0.73 30.61 -23.54
CA ASP A 172 -0.56 31.32 -23.48
C ASP A 172 -0.78 32.04 -22.14
N ILE A 173 -0.01 31.64 -21.13
CA ILE A 173 -0.03 32.22 -19.79
C ILE A 173 1.34 32.84 -19.55
N ALA A 174 1.38 34.17 -19.56
CA ALA A 174 2.57 34.92 -19.21
C ALA A 174 2.82 34.81 -17.69
N CYS A 175 4.07 34.52 -17.31
CA CYS A 175 4.49 34.56 -15.93
C CYS A 175 5.29 35.84 -15.64
N SER A 176 4.90 36.59 -14.61
CA SER A 176 5.70 37.71 -14.11
C SER A 176 5.37 38.03 -12.65
N GLY A 177 6.32 38.67 -11.94
CA GLY A 177 6.14 39.10 -10.56
C GLY A 177 6.66 38.11 -9.52
N THR A 178 6.49 38.48 -8.25
CA THR A 178 6.86 37.70 -7.06
C THR A 178 5.83 37.94 -5.96
N ALA A 179 5.47 36.92 -5.20
CA ALA A 179 4.72 37.04 -3.96
C ALA A 179 5.55 36.49 -2.80
N ALA A 180 5.49 37.11 -1.63
CA ALA A 180 6.24 36.64 -0.46
C ALA A 180 5.43 36.86 0.83
N MET A 181 5.62 35.99 1.81
CA MET A 181 5.04 36.08 3.14
C MET A 181 6.06 35.64 4.18
N ASN A 182 6.40 36.56 5.07
CA ASN A 182 7.22 36.23 6.23
C ASN A 182 6.40 35.42 7.24
N ASP A 183 7.05 34.50 7.95
CA ASP A 183 6.42 33.65 8.96
C ASP A 183 5.21 32.85 8.40
N PHE A 184 5.25 32.42 7.15
CA PHE A 184 4.23 31.53 6.58
C PHE A 184 4.14 30.23 7.39
N GLY A 185 2.92 29.76 7.68
CA GLY A 185 2.66 28.67 8.62
C GLY A 185 1.19 28.25 8.61
N GLY A 186 0.81 27.36 9.53
CA GLY A 186 -0.56 26.81 9.61
C GLY A 186 -1.68 27.87 9.59
N GLY A 187 -2.69 27.63 8.76
CA GLY A 187 -3.84 28.50 8.53
C GLY A 187 -3.61 29.62 7.51
N LYS A 188 -2.39 29.74 6.96
CA LYS A 188 -2.04 30.79 6.00
C LYS A 188 -2.07 30.26 4.56
N THR A 189 -2.38 31.15 3.64
CA THR A 189 -2.27 30.94 2.18
C THR A 189 -1.50 32.11 1.59
N LEU A 190 -0.45 31.83 0.83
CA LEU A 190 0.25 32.80 -0.01
C LEU A 190 -0.21 32.57 -1.46
N ALA A 191 -0.90 33.56 -2.03
CA ALA A 191 -1.36 33.53 -3.40
C ALA A 191 -0.59 34.54 -4.25
N GLY A 192 -0.32 34.18 -5.50
CA GLY A 192 0.24 35.06 -6.50
C GLY A 192 -0.77 36.10 -7.00
N ALA A 193 -0.25 37.24 -7.45
CA ALA A 193 -1.02 38.30 -8.11
C ALA A 193 -0.39 38.60 -9.49
N ASP A 194 -1.08 39.40 -10.31
CA ASP A 194 -0.64 39.80 -11.64
C ASP A 194 -0.25 38.60 -12.53
N GLY A 195 1.02 38.45 -12.92
CA GLY A 195 1.49 37.32 -13.72
C GLY A 195 1.64 36.00 -12.96
N LEU A 196 1.27 35.95 -11.67
CA LEU A 196 1.25 34.74 -10.84
C LEU A 196 -0.17 34.32 -10.41
N VAL A 197 -1.22 34.93 -10.98
CA VAL A 197 -2.60 34.53 -10.64
C VAL A 197 -2.80 33.04 -10.92
N GLY A 198 -3.41 32.33 -9.96
CA GLY A 198 -3.57 30.87 -9.97
C GLY A 198 -2.42 30.10 -9.32
N ALA A 199 -1.28 30.75 -9.02
CA ALA A 199 -0.22 30.15 -8.21
C ALA A 199 -0.47 30.39 -6.71
N SER A 200 -0.37 29.35 -5.88
CA SER A 200 -0.49 29.50 -4.43
C SER A 200 0.18 28.35 -3.66
N ILE A 201 0.56 28.65 -2.42
CA ILE A 201 0.91 27.65 -1.39
C ILE A 201 0.02 27.90 -0.18
N SER A 202 -0.52 26.84 0.41
CA SER A 202 -1.33 26.92 1.63
C SER A 202 -0.89 25.90 2.66
N LEU A 203 -1.12 26.22 3.93
CA LEU A 203 -0.97 25.27 5.04
C LEU A 203 -2.27 25.26 5.84
N PRO A 204 -2.92 24.10 6.02
CA PRO A 204 -4.07 23.98 6.90
C PRO A 204 -3.77 24.45 8.33
N GLU A 205 -4.79 24.89 9.08
CA GLU A 205 -4.62 25.38 10.46
C GLU A 205 -3.91 24.36 11.36
N GLY A 206 -4.22 23.07 11.20
CA GLY A 206 -3.61 21.96 11.94
C GLY A 206 -2.13 21.73 11.66
N ALA A 207 -1.58 22.25 10.56
CA ALA A 207 -0.21 21.95 10.13
C ALA A 207 0.87 22.45 11.09
N SER A 208 0.62 23.53 11.84
CA SER A 208 1.60 24.12 12.79
C SER A 208 1.46 23.62 14.23
N LYS A 209 0.36 22.91 14.55
CA LYS A 209 0.03 22.42 15.88
C LYS A 209 -0.77 21.11 15.78
N PRO A 210 -0.16 19.99 15.34
CA PRO A 210 -0.87 18.72 15.42
C PRO A 210 -1.19 18.46 16.89
N ASN A 211 -2.46 18.18 17.19
CA ASN A 211 -2.94 18.00 18.55
C ASN A 211 -2.15 16.89 19.27
N SER A 212 -2.00 17.06 20.59
CA SER A 212 -1.21 16.25 21.51
C SER A 212 -1.22 14.74 21.26
N GLY A 213 -0.04 14.12 21.23
CA GLY A 213 0.15 12.68 21.42
C GLY A 213 1.07 12.00 20.38
N SER A 214 1.30 12.64 19.25
CA SER A 214 2.21 12.18 18.19
C SER A 214 2.63 13.41 17.38
N TYR A 215 3.92 13.58 17.07
CA TYR A 215 4.46 14.73 16.33
C TYR A 215 4.07 14.68 14.83
N LEU A 216 2.82 14.30 14.52
CA LEU A 216 2.48 13.53 13.32
C LEU A 216 3.25 14.00 12.10
N TRP A 217 3.17 15.26 11.69
CA TRP A 217 4.10 15.82 10.68
C TRP A 217 3.97 17.34 10.64
N SER A 218 4.33 17.99 11.76
CA SER A 218 4.19 19.44 11.90
C SER A 218 5.10 20.21 10.95
N VAL A 219 4.61 21.33 10.44
CA VAL A 219 5.38 22.28 9.64
C VAL A 219 5.61 23.54 10.46
N ALA A 220 6.87 23.75 10.87
CA ALA A 220 7.30 25.00 11.51
C ALA A 220 7.11 26.18 10.54
N SER A 221 6.89 27.38 11.06
CA SER A 221 6.78 28.55 10.19
C SER A 221 8.09 28.88 9.49
N PHE A 222 8.00 29.44 8.29
CA PHE A 222 9.13 29.84 7.46
C PHE A 222 8.75 31.00 6.55
N ASP A 223 9.74 31.73 6.03
CA ASP A 223 9.46 32.77 5.04
C ASP A 223 9.25 32.10 3.67
N ALA A 224 8.06 32.27 3.09
CA ALA A 224 7.67 31.65 1.83
C ALA A 224 7.65 32.68 0.70
N ASP A 225 8.03 32.26 -0.51
CA ASP A 225 7.88 33.05 -1.73
C ASP A 225 7.38 32.23 -2.93
N ILE A 226 6.74 32.92 -3.87
CA ILE A 226 6.30 32.40 -5.17
C ILE A 226 6.86 33.32 -6.25
N LYS A 227 7.46 32.74 -7.28
CA LYS A 227 7.98 33.47 -8.44
C LYS A 227 7.91 32.62 -9.71
N CYS A 228 8.13 33.26 -10.84
CA CYS A 228 8.35 32.54 -12.09
C CYS A 228 9.61 31.69 -12.00
N GLY A 229 9.47 30.42 -12.32
CA GLY A 229 10.57 29.48 -12.44
C GLY A 229 11.14 29.46 -13.86
N ASP A 230 12.39 29.03 -13.96
CA ASP A 230 13.01 28.66 -15.22
C ASP A 230 13.22 27.15 -15.20
N MET A 231 12.50 26.44 -16.08
CA MET A 231 12.58 25.00 -16.19
C MET A 231 12.24 24.59 -17.62
N THR A 232 13.07 23.73 -18.20
CA THR A 232 12.75 23.04 -19.44
C THR A 232 12.29 21.62 -19.11
N PRO A 233 11.00 21.28 -19.30
CA PRO A 233 10.51 19.94 -18.99
C PRO A 233 11.12 18.90 -19.96
N PRO A 234 11.07 17.59 -19.63
CA PRO A 234 11.54 16.53 -20.50
C PRO A 234 10.98 16.64 -21.92
N THR A 235 11.79 16.31 -22.94
CA THR A 235 11.51 16.64 -24.36
C THR A 235 10.25 16.01 -24.92
N ASP A 236 9.79 14.89 -24.35
CA ASP A 236 8.60 14.16 -24.80
C ASP A 236 7.30 14.72 -24.19
N TYR A 237 7.39 15.77 -23.38
CA TYR A 237 6.26 16.41 -22.72
C TYR A 237 5.97 17.80 -23.27
N LEU A 238 4.70 18.20 -23.21
CA LEU A 238 4.21 19.54 -23.49
C LEU A 238 3.88 20.24 -22.18
N PRO A 239 4.37 21.47 -21.95
CA PRO A 239 3.94 22.26 -20.81
C PRO A 239 2.49 22.70 -20.96
N LEU A 240 1.72 22.71 -19.88
CA LEU A 240 0.34 23.22 -19.85
C LEU A 240 0.26 24.65 -19.32
N GLY A 241 1.32 25.15 -18.67
CA GLY A 241 1.43 26.49 -18.12
C GLY A 241 2.89 26.86 -17.84
N PRO A 242 3.16 28.03 -17.25
CA PRO A 242 4.51 28.42 -16.87
C PRO A 242 5.06 27.56 -15.73
N ALA A 243 6.38 27.51 -15.60
CA ALA A 243 7.04 26.96 -14.42
C ALA A 243 6.92 27.95 -13.25
N ILE A 244 6.55 27.46 -12.07
CA ILE A 244 6.40 28.25 -10.85
C ILE A 244 7.34 27.72 -9.78
N THR A 245 8.14 28.62 -9.20
CA THR A 245 9.03 28.29 -8.08
C THR A 245 8.39 28.69 -6.76
N PHE A 246 8.33 27.74 -5.83
CA PHE A 246 7.99 27.95 -4.43
C PHE A 246 9.26 27.92 -3.60
N GLY A 247 9.53 29.01 -2.87
CA GLY A 247 10.69 29.15 -1.99
C GLY A 247 10.34 28.96 -0.50
N PRO A 248 11.31 28.59 0.35
CA PRO A 248 12.71 28.28 0.02
C PRO A 248 12.85 26.93 -0.70
N THR A 249 13.60 26.88 -1.81
CA THR A 249 13.59 25.73 -2.73
C THR A 249 14.22 24.45 -2.16
N ASN A 250 14.97 24.54 -1.06
CA ASN A 250 15.57 23.39 -0.38
C ASN A 250 14.69 22.83 0.76
N LYS A 251 13.46 23.32 0.96
CA LYS A 251 12.57 22.81 2.02
C LYS A 251 11.92 21.48 1.62
N LYS A 252 12.08 20.47 2.49
CA LYS A 252 11.35 19.19 2.51
C LYS A 252 10.52 19.11 3.80
N PHE A 253 9.37 18.46 3.75
CA PHE A 253 8.41 18.30 4.85
C PHE A 253 8.10 16.82 5.07
N GLN A 254 7.69 16.47 6.30
CA GLN A 254 7.21 15.13 6.67
C GLN A 254 5.73 14.90 6.27
N ARG A 255 5.17 15.78 5.45
CA ARG A 255 3.80 15.71 4.91
C ARG A 255 3.74 16.41 3.56
N ASP A 256 2.68 16.13 2.81
CA ASP A 256 2.37 16.95 1.64
C ASP A 256 1.79 18.32 2.03
N VAL A 257 2.18 19.35 1.28
CA VAL A 257 1.63 20.71 1.33
C VAL A 257 0.83 21.02 0.07
N PRO A 258 -0.37 21.62 0.17
CA PRO A 258 -1.14 22.00 -1.01
C PRO A 258 -0.49 23.15 -1.80
N LEU A 259 -0.37 22.95 -3.10
CA LEU A 259 0.20 23.86 -4.08
C LEU A 259 -0.76 24.03 -5.26
N THR A 260 -0.78 25.21 -5.87
CA THR A 260 -1.48 25.44 -7.13
C THR A 260 -0.56 26.12 -8.13
N ILE A 261 -0.65 25.73 -9.40
CA ILE A 261 0.09 26.37 -10.51
C ILE A 261 -0.86 26.68 -11.67
N PRO A 262 -0.73 27.85 -12.34
CA PRO A 262 -1.63 28.23 -13.43
C PRO A 262 -1.41 27.35 -14.66
N ILE A 263 -2.50 26.97 -15.33
CA ILE A 263 -2.49 26.12 -16.53
C ILE A 263 -3.51 26.60 -17.56
N ASN A 264 -3.24 26.32 -18.83
CA ASN A 264 -4.23 26.33 -19.90
C ASN A 264 -4.54 24.86 -20.23
N PRO A 265 -5.62 24.28 -19.67
CA PRO A 265 -5.93 22.86 -19.85
C PRO A 265 -6.30 22.51 -21.30
N ALA A 266 -6.67 23.50 -22.13
CA ALA A 266 -6.92 23.28 -23.55
C ALA A 266 -5.65 22.95 -24.35
N ARG A 267 -4.45 23.10 -23.76
CA ARG A 267 -3.19 22.65 -24.38
C ARG A 267 -2.99 21.14 -24.34
N MET A 268 -3.78 20.40 -23.56
CA MET A 268 -3.72 18.94 -23.56
C MET A 268 -4.07 18.41 -24.97
N PRO A 269 -3.33 17.41 -25.49
CA PRO A 269 -3.70 16.76 -26.76
C PRO A 269 -5.15 16.24 -26.75
N ASP A 270 -5.77 16.18 -27.92
CA ASP A 270 -7.19 15.80 -28.06
C ASP A 270 -7.50 14.40 -27.49
N ALA A 271 -6.60 13.45 -27.70
CA ALA A 271 -6.71 12.09 -27.17
C ALA A 271 -6.29 11.96 -25.70
N ALA A 272 -5.70 13.00 -25.11
CA ALA A 272 -5.24 12.95 -23.71
C ALA A 272 -6.42 12.87 -22.73
N ARG A 273 -6.20 12.20 -21.61
CA ARG A 273 -7.13 12.00 -20.49
C ARG A 273 -6.50 12.52 -19.20
N LEU A 274 -7.28 12.61 -18.11
CA LEU A 274 -6.75 13.09 -16.83
C LEU A 274 -5.60 12.23 -16.31
N ARG A 275 -5.62 10.91 -16.56
CA ARG A 275 -4.51 10.00 -16.24
C ARG A 275 -3.17 10.32 -16.93
N HIS A 276 -3.16 11.15 -17.98
CA HIS A 276 -1.93 11.56 -18.66
C HIS A 276 -1.36 12.87 -18.13
N LEU A 277 -2.11 13.59 -17.31
CA LEU A 277 -1.63 14.79 -16.64
C LEU A 277 -0.47 14.42 -15.71
N SER A 278 0.57 15.23 -15.71
CA SER A 278 1.78 14.99 -14.93
C SER A 278 2.37 16.32 -14.46
N VAL A 279 3.29 16.25 -13.50
CA VAL A 279 4.00 17.42 -12.99
C VAL A 279 5.50 17.20 -13.14
N ALA A 280 6.16 18.17 -13.77
CA ALA A 280 7.61 18.25 -13.79
C ALA A 280 8.11 19.02 -12.56
N TYR A 281 9.21 18.57 -11.98
CA TYR A 281 9.86 19.18 -10.82
C TYR A 281 11.35 19.41 -11.06
N SER A 282 11.88 20.50 -10.51
CA SER A 282 13.32 20.70 -10.28
C SER A 282 13.57 21.46 -8.97
N GLY A 283 14.70 21.19 -8.33
CA GLY A 283 15.13 21.85 -7.09
C GLY A 283 16.60 21.56 -6.76
N PRO A 284 17.13 22.11 -5.66
CA PRO A 284 18.52 21.89 -5.27
C PRO A 284 18.94 20.43 -5.15
N ALA A 285 18.07 19.57 -4.59
CA ALA A 285 18.31 18.13 -4.52
C ALA A 285 18.14 17.40 -5.85
N PHE A 286 17.46 17.99 -6.83
CA PHE A 286 17.14 17.35 -8.10
C PHE A 286 17.15 18.40 -9.21
N VAL A 287 18.35 18.84 -9.63
CA VAL A 287 18.51 19.98 -10.53
C VAL A 287 17.96 19.69 -11.92
N THR A 288 18.21 18.48 -12.43
CA THR A 288 17.66 18.02 -13.72
C THR A 288 16.14 17.84 -13.63
N PRO A 289 15.35 18.57 -14.46
CA PRO A 289 13.91 18.47 -14.47
C PRO A 289 13.41 17.06 -14.77
N ARG A 290 12.45 16.59 -13.99
CA ARG A 290 11.94 15.22 -14.05
C ARG A 290 10.45 15.16 -13.73
N ILE A 291 9.79 14.10 -14.19
CA ILE A 291 8.37 13.86 -13.89
C ILE A 291 8.26 13.20 -12.53
N VAL A 292 7.43 13.76 -11.65
CA VAL A 292 7.22 13.25 -10.29
C VAL A 292 5.73 13.02 -10.04
N PRO A 293 5.34 11.97 -9.30
CA PRO A 293 3.97 11.85 -8.84
C PRO A 293 3.70 12.94 -7.79
N VAL A 294 2.48 13.45 -7.80
CA VAL A 294 1.96 14.37 -6.78
C VAL A 294 0.58 13.89 -6.33
N ALA A 295 0.17 14.28 -5.14
CA ALA A 295 -1.12 13.87 -4.60
C ALA A 295 -2.26 14.79 -5.02
N ASP A 296 -3.46 14.21 -5.18
CA ASP A 296 -4.74 14.90 -5.33
C ASP A 296 -4.79 15.95 -6.46
N MET A 297 -4.27 15.61 -7.65
CA MET A 297 -4.32 16.49 -8.81
C MET A 297 -5.76 16.86 -9.21
N ARG A 298 -6.07 18.15 -9.26
CA ARG A 298 -7.37 18.70 -9.69
C ARG A 298 -7.21 19.95 -10.53
N ILE A 299 -7.98 20.05 -11.62
CA ILE A 299 -8.08 21.28 -12.41
C ILE A 299 -9.20 22.13 -11.82
N GLU A 300 -8.86 23.32 -11.37
CA GLU A 300 -9.78 24.22 -10.66
C GLU A 300 -9.66 25.65 -11.19
N LYS A 301 -10.68 26.48 -10.95
CA LYS A 301 -10.68 27.89 -11.35
C LYS A 301 -10.40 28.76 -10.13
N ILE A 302 -9.26 29.44 -10.12
CA ILE A 302 -8.79 30.32 -9.04
C ILE A 302 -8.73 31.74 -9.59
N ASP A 303 -9.49 32.67 -8.98
CA ASP A 303 -9.58 34.07 -9.39
C ASP A 303 -9.87 34.28 -10.90
N GLY A 304 -10.65 33.36 -11.49
CA GLY A 304 -11.02 33.40 -12.91
C GLY A 304 -10.04 32.72 -13.86
N HIS A 305 -8.91 32.22 -13.36
CA HIS A 305 -7.88 31.50 -14.13
C HIS A 305 -7.91 30.01 -13.82
N TRP A 306 -7.61 29.18 -14.83
CA TRP A 306 -7.46 27.74 -14.62
C TRP A 306 -6.11 27.43 -13.97
N ALA A 307 -6.13 26.57 -12.96
CA ALA A 307 -4.96 26.15 -12.21
C ALA A 307 -5.02 24.64 -11.96
N LEU A 308 -3.84 24.02 -11.84
CA LEU A 308 -3.67 22.67 -11.32
C LEU A 308 -3.40 22.77 -9.83
N SER A 309 -4.32 22.27 -9.02
CA SER A 309 -4.16 22.04 -7.58
C SER A 309 -3.59 20.64 -7.36
N PHE A 310 -2.61 20.51 -6.46
CA PHE A 310 -1.99 19.24 -6.07
C PHE A 310 -1.32 19.38 -4.70
N LYS A 311 -0.78 18.28 -4.17
CA LYS A 311 0.03 18.31 -2.95
C LYS A 311 1.37 17.60 -3.16
N ALA A 312 2.42 18.15 -2.56
CA ALA A 312 3.77 17.59 -2.61
C ALA A 312 4.54 17.87 -1.31
N PRO A 313 5.52 17.04 -0.92
CA PRO A 313 6.23 17.20 0.35
C PRO A 313 7.49 18.07 0.26
N ARG A 314 7.77 18.67 -0.91
CA ARG A 314 8.98 19.47 -1.14
C ARG A 314 8.65 20.77 -1.85
N LEU A 315 9.38 21.84 -1.56
CA LEU A 315 9.34 23.07 -2.34
C LEU A 315 10.37 23.01 -3.49
N GLY A 316 10.27 23.93 -4.44
CA GLY A 316 11.04 23.92 -5.68
C GLY A 316 10.23 24.47 -6.85
N THR A 317 10.68 24.17 -8.07
CA THR A 317 10.02 24.60 -9.30
C THR A 317 9.13 23.50 -9.83
N TYR A 318 7.86 23.82 -10.08
CA TYR A 318 6.86 22.89 -10.60
C TYR A 318 6.26 23.41 -11.92
N GLN A 319 5.95 22.50 -12.83
CA GLN A 319 5.23 22.81 -14.07
C GLN A 319 4.30 21.65 -14.44
N ALA A 320 3.04 21.96 -14.73
CA ALA A 320 2.10 20.97 -15.25
C ALA A 320 2.48 20.62 -16.70
N VAL A 321 2.51 19.32 -17.00
CA VAL A 321 2.92 18.79 -18.29
C VAL A 321 2.06 17.60 -18.70
N VAL A 322 2.10 17.25 -19.99
CA VAL A 322 1.42 16.07 -20.55
C VAL A 322 2.30 15.45 -21.64
N PRO A 323 2.36 14.11 -21.78
CA PRO A 323 3.06 13.50 -22.92
C PRO A 323 2.52 14.01 -24.26
N LYS A 324 3.41 14.26 -25.23
CA LYS A 324 3.05 14.73 -26.59
C LYS A 324 2.12 13.78 -27.32
N ASP A 325 2.24 12.49 -27.03
CA ASP A 325 1.54 11.38 -27.65
C ASP A 325 0.47 10.74 -26.73
N ALA A 326 0.09 11.44 -25.67
CA ALA A 326 -0.90 10.99 -24.68
C ALA A 326 -2.20 10.51 -25.34
N GLY A 327 -2.60 9.26 -25.08
CA GLY A 327 -3.82 8.64 -25.61
C GLY A 327 -3.73 8.18 -27.07
N THR A 328 -2.55 8.18 -27.69
CA THR A 328 -2.37 7.84 -29.12
C THR A 328 -1.72 6.47 -29.34
N LYS A 329 -1.07 5.90 -28.32
CA LYS A 329 -0.31 4.65 -28.45
C LYS A 329 -1.18 3.47 -28.07
N SER A 330 -1.35 2.52 -28.99
CA SER A 330 -2.12 1.31 -28.74
C SER A 330 -1.27 0.05 -28.89
N TYR A 331 -1.51 -0.94 -28.03
CA TYR A 331 -0.81 -2.22 -28.06
C TYR A 331 -1.73 -3.38 -27.66
N PRO A 332 -1.43 -4.61 -28.12
CA PRO A 332 -2.10 -5.80 -27.62
C PRO A 332 -1.73 -6.04 -26.15
N ARG A 333 -2.74 -6.19 -25.30
CA ARG A 333 -2.62 -6.54 -23.89
C ARG A 333 -3.31 -7.88 -23.67
N ARG A 334 -2.54 -8.90 -23.31
CA ARG A 334 -3.08 -10.18 -22.84
C ARG A 334 -3.77 -9.94 -21.50
N LEU A 335 -5.00 -10.43 -21.37
CA LEU A 335 -5.72 -10.54 -20.11
C LEU A 335 -5.67 -11.99 -19.64
N SER A 336 -5.28 -12.20 -18.39
CA SER A 336 -5.30 -13.51 -17.74
C SER A 336 -6.62 -13.77 -17.02
N HIS A 337 -7.44 -12.73 -16.82
CA HIS A 337 -8.67 -12.73 -16.03
C HIS A 337 -8.46 -13.17 -14.58
N ARG A 338 -7.27 -12.89 -14.05
CA ARG A 338 -6.91 -13.17 -12.66
C ARG A 338 -6.39 -11.89 -11.99
N GLY A 339 -6.86 -11.64 -10.78
CA GLY A 339 -6.37 -10.57 -9.92
C GLY A 339 -6.06 -11.08 -8.51
N ILE A 340 -5.26 -10.32 -7.76
CA ILE A 340 -4.96 -10.61 -6.36
C ILE A 340 -5.23 -9.37 -5.53
N LEU A 341 -5.87 -9.53 -4.37
CA LEU A 341 -5.97 -8.51 -3.33
C LEU A 341 -5.64 -9.11 -1.97
N GLY A 342 -5.16 -8.29 -1.05
CA GLY A 342 -4.88 -8.77 0.30
C GLY A 342 -4.60 -7.65 1.29
N VAL A 343 -4.80 -7.93 2.58
CA VAL A 343 -4.66 -6.94 3.66
C VAL A 343 -3.54 -7.33 4.62
N SER A 344 -2.70 -6.40 5.05
CA SER A 344 -1.62 -6.61 6.03
C SER A 344 -0.65 -7.72 5.57
N MET A 345 -0.54 -8.85 6.28
CA MET A 345 0.19 -10.04 5.79
C MET A 345 -0.21 -10.43 4.36
N GLY A 346 -1.51 -10.36 4.04
CA GLY A 346 -2.03 -10.63 2.71
C GLY A 346 -1.66 -9.56 1.68
N GLY A 347 -1.43 -8.30 2.09
CA GLY A 347 -0.93 -7.26 1.21
C GLY A 347 0.52 -7.53 0.80
N GLY A 348 1.37 -7.93 1.76
CA GLY A 348 2.73 -8.40 1.48
C GLY A 348 2.73 -9.63 0.56
N GLY A 349 1.88 -10.62 0.83
CA GLY A 349 1.71 -11.79 -0.05
C GLY A 349 1.22 -11.43 -1.45
N THR A 350 0.32 -10.45 -1.57
CA THR A 350 -0.18 -9.94 -2.86
C THR A 350 0.95 -9.31 -3.68
N ALA A 351 1.78 -8.48 -3.05
CA ALA A 351 2.91 -7.83 -3.71
C ALA A 351 3.99 -8.87 -4.10
N ALA A 352 4.47 -9.66 -3.13
CA ALA A 352 5.55 -10.61 -3.36
C ALA A 352 5.19 -11.71 -4.37
N PHE A 353 4.08 -12.42 -4.17
CA PHE A 353 3.65 -13.47 -5.10
C PHE A 353 3.20 -12.88 -6.44
N GLY A 354 2.38 -11.82 -6.40
CA GLY A 354 1.84 -11.19 -7.60
C GLY A 354 2.93 -10.68 -8.53
N MET A 355 3.99 -10.05 -8.01
CA MET A 355 5.10 -9.57 -8.83
C MET A 355 6.02 -10.69 -9.31
N ARG A 356 6.29 -11.71 -8.49
CA ARG A 356 7.09 -12.88 -8.91
C ARG A 356 6.41 -13.69 -10.02
N TYR A 357 5.09 -13.78 -9.98
CA TYR A 357 4.25 -14.47 -10.95
C TYR A 357 3.41 -13.51 -11.80
N HIS A 358 3.94 -12.32 -12.11
CA HIS A 358 3.24 -11.25 -12.83
C HIS A 358 2.66 -11.64 -14.21
N HIS A 359 3.08 -12.78 -14.78
CA HIS A 359 2.52 -13.35 -16.01
C HIS A 359 1.15 -14.02 -15.83
N LEU A 360 0.75 -14.28 -14.59
CA LEU A 360 -0.52 -14.92 -14.25
C LEU A 360 -1.63 -13.91 -13.93
N PHE A 361 -1.31 -12.63 -13.72
CA PHE A 361 -2.25 -11.63 -13.20
C PHE A 361 -2.34 -10.38 -14.07
N ASP A 362 -3.52 -9.76 -14.07
CA ASP A 362 -3.79 -8.48 -14.74
C ASP A 362 -3.65 -7.30 -13.78
N ALA A 363 -4.02 -7.49 -12.51
CA ALA A 363 -4.01 -6.45 -11.49
C ALA A 363 -3.72 -7.01 -10.08
N LEU A 364 -2.98 -6.23 -9.30
CA LEU A 364 -2.64 -6.50 -7.91
C LEU A 364 -3.18 -5.36 -7.03
N ALA A 365 -3.77 -5.70 -5.88
CA ALA A 365 -4.21 -4.72 -4.88
C ALA A 365 -3.67 -5.05 -3.48
N PRO A 366 -2.35 -4.83 -3.22
CA PRO A 366 -1.79 -5.00 -1.90
C PRO A 366 -2.23 -3.85 -0.98
N MET A 367 -3.07 -4.14 0.02
CA MET A 367 -3.66 -3.14 0.91
C MET A 367 -3.01 -3.18 2.29
N GLY A 368 -1.95 -2.38 2.46
CA GLY A 368 -1.11 -2.38 3.65
C GLY A 368 -0.38 -3.72 3.81
N GLY A 369 0.86 -3.67 4.26
CA GLY A 369 1.72 -4.84 4.33
C GLY A 369 3.11 -4.53 3.78
N PRO A 370 4.03 -5.49 3.92
CA PRO A 370 5.42 -5.34 3.49
C PRO A 370 5.51 -5.53 1.95
N VAL A 371 5.33 -4.45 1.21
CA VAL A 371 5.38 -4.38 -0.26
C VAL A 371 6.73 -3.89 -0.78
N ASP A 372 7.55 -3.27 0.07
CA ASP A 372 8.97 -3.02 -0.14
C ASP A 372 9.80 -3.65 0.99
N LEU A 373 10.30 -4.86 0.77
CA LEU A 373 11.10 -5.56 1.76
C LEU A 373 12.50 -4.94 1.94
N THR A 374 13.00 -4.18 0.95
CA THR A 374 14.31 -3.52 1.04
C THR A 374 14.23 -2.37 2.05
N TRP A 375 13.27 -1.47 1.88
CA TRP A 375 13.02 -0.38 2.80
C TRP A 375 12.59 -0.90 4.19
N MET A 376 11.65 -1.85 4.25
CA MET A 376 11.18 -2.40 5.53
C MET A 376 12.35 -2.99 6.35
N LEU A 377 13.24 -3.76 5.72
CA LEU A 377 14.37 -4.35 6.42
C LEU A 377 15.38 -3.30 6.89
N GLN A 378 15.63 -2.26 6.07
CA GLN A 378 16.45 -1.14 6.51
C GLN A 378 15.82 -0.39 7.69
N HIS A 379 14.50 -0.20 7.68
CA HIS A 379 13.78 0.43 8.79
C HIS A 379 13.83 -0.46 10.04
N ILE A 380 13.66 -1.77 9.90
CA ILE A 380 13.82 -2.72 11.02
C ILE A 380 15.24 -2.66 11.58
N GLU A 381 16.25 -2.71 10.72
CA GLU A 381 17.66 -2.65 11.11
C GLU A 381 17.98 -1.36 11.86
N SER A 382 17.61 -0.20 11.31
CA SER A 382 18.01 1.12 11.81
C SER A 382 17.14 1.64 12.98
N ASN A 383 15.85 1.26 13.02
CA ASN A 383 14.90 1.73 14.03
C ASN A 383 14.54 0.60 15.01
N ILE A 384 13.89 -0.46 14.54
CA ILE A 384 13.31 -1.49 15.43
C ILE A 384 14.37 -2.29 16.17
N MET A 385 15.52 -2.55 15.55
CA MET A 385 16.68 -3.23 16.13
C MET A 385 17.81 -2.27 16.52
N GLY A 386 17.70 -0.99 16.15
CA GLY A 386 18.68 0.04 16.44
C GLY A 386 18.44 0.80 17.76
N GLY A 387 19.08 1.97 17.86
CA GLY A 387 18.97 2.88 19.00
C GLY A 387 20.04 2.71 20.08
N PHE A 388 21.19 2.13 19.74
CA PHE A 388 22.35 1.94 20.62
C PHE A 388 23.60 2.52 19.97
N ARG A 389 24.48 3.15 20.76
CA ARG A 389 25.70 3.75 20.22
C ARG A 389 26.77 2.70 19.99
N ALA A 390 27.41 2.75 18.83
CA ALA A 390 28.59 1.97 18.55
C ALA A 390 29.73 2.33 19.53
N ILE A 391 30.54 1.34 19.87
CA ILE A 391 31.71 1.48 20.74
C ILE A 391 33.00 1.28 19.94
N PRO A 392 34.07 2.06 20.20
CA PRO A 392 35.34 1.86 19.53
C PRO A 392 36.06 0.60 20.04
N LYS A 393 37.01 0.11 19.24
CA LYS A 393 37.95 -0.93 19.67
C LYS A 393 38.74 -0.49 20.90
N GLY A 394 38.89 -1.39 21.87
CA GLY A 394 39.54 -1.20 23.16
C GLY A 394 38.60 -0.71 24.26
N THR A 395 37.30 -0.60 24.00
CA THR A 395 36.33 -0.15 25.00
C THR A 395 36.19 -1.14 26.16
N THR A 396 36.23 -0.61 27.38
CA THR A 396 36.02 -1.35 28.62
C THR A 396 34.64 -1.06 29.20
N ILE A 397 34.12 -1.96 30.04
CA ILE A 397 32.76 -1.87 30.60
C ILE A 397 32.47 -0.55 31.34
N ASP A 398 33.45 0.04 32.01
CA ASP A 398 33.33 1.32 32.73
C ASP A 398 33.15 2.54 31.83
N GLN A 399 33.42 2.39 30.53
CA GLN A 399 33.23 3.42 29.51
C GLN A 399 31.85 3.34 28.84
N ILE A 400 31.10 2.26 29.08
CA ILE A 400 29.79 2.02 28.47
C ILE A 400 28.70 2.50 29.43
N GLN A 401 27.80 3.36 28.93
CA GLN A 401 26.65 3.81 29.71
C GLN A 401 25.64 2.66 29.88
N GLN A 402 25.48 2.18 31.11
CA GLN A 402 24.61 1.04 31.44
C GLN A 402 23.14 1.44 31.73
N THR A 403 22.84 2.73 31.84
CA THR A 403 21.48 3.22 32.11
C THR A 403 21.17 4.47 31.29
N ALA A 404 19.97 4.56 30.71
CA ALA A 404 19.55 5.73 29.94
C ALA A 404 19.54 7.02 30.77
N THR A 405 19.91 8.14 30.14
CA THR A 405 19.89 9.47 30.77
C THR A 405 18.45 9.93 31.00
N PRO A 406 18.05 10.30 32.24
CA PRO A 406 16.72 10.87 32.50
C PRO A 406 16.57 12.27 31.89
N CYS A 407 15.37 12.61 31.40
CA CYS A 407 15.11 13.92 30.79
C CYS A 407 13.71 14.45 31.11
N MET A 408 13.56 15.76 31.20
CA MET A 408 12.26 16.45 31.20
C MET A 408 12.00 17.14 29.86
N THR A 409 13.07 17.51 29.15
CA THR A 409 13.04 18.11 27.81
C THR A 409 14.19 17.53 26.97
N GLY A 410 14.32 17.97 25.72
CA GLY A 410 15.47 17.58 24.88
C GLY A 410 16.81 18.17 25.36
N SER A 411 16.83 19.16 26.27
CA SER A 411 18.07 19.84 26.67
C SER A 411 19.04 18.98 27.48
N GLU A 412 18.52 17.93 28.12
CA GLU A 412 19.27 16.98 28.93
C GLU A 412 19.87 15.83 28.09
N CYS A 413 19.42 15.69 26.85
CA CYS A 413 19.85 14.64 25.95
C CYS A 413 21.05 15.06 25.10
N ALA A 414 21.76 14.08 24.54
CA ALA A 414 22.74 14.39 23.49
C ALA A 414 22.04 15.07 22.31
N PHE A 415 22.79 15.83 21.51
CA PHE A 415 22.24 16.65 20.42
C PHE A 415 21.48 15.83 19.35
N ASP A 416 21.79 14.54 19.25
CA ASP A 416 21.23 13.55 18.34
C ASP A 416 20.22 12.60 19.03
N GLU A 417 19.89 12.83 20.30
CA GLU A 417 18.92 12.06 21.07
C GLU A 417 17.58 12.77 21.22
N THR A 418 16.52 11.99 21.38
CA THR A 418 15.17 12.47 21.63
C THR A 418 14.76 12.13 23.06
N CYS A 419 14.21 13.11 23.79
CA CYS A 419 13.61 12.87 25.09
C CYS A 419 12.22 12.23 24.91
N VAL A 420 12.08 10.98 25.34
CA VAL A 420 10.84 10.18 25.18
C VAL A 420 10.25 9.77 26.53
N GLY A 421 8.92 9.57 26.56
CA GLY A 421 8.24 9.02 27.74
C GLY A 421 8.13 9.97 28.94
N VAL A 422 8.19 11.28 28.75
CA VAL A 422 7.97 12.25 29.84
C VAL A 422 6.52 12.18 30.31
N LEU A 423 6.30 11.89 31.59
CA LEU A 423 4.97 11.78 32.20
C LEU A 423 4.76 12.86 33.28
N PRO A 424 3.50 13.20 33.62
CA PRO A 424 3.23 14.07 34.76
C PRO A 424 3.86 13.55 36.06
N GLY A 425 4.90 14.24 36.54
CA GLY A 425 5.60 13.89 37.78
C GLY A 425 6.67 12.80 37.65
N ALA A 426 7.03 12.35 36.44
CA ALA A 426 8.12 11.41 36.22
C ALA A 426 8.96 11.80 34.99
N PRO A 427 10.30 11.79 35.09
CA PRO A 427 11.16 12.09 33.94
C PRO A 427 11.04 11.01 32.88
N GLY A 428 11.18 11.42 31.63
CA GLY A 428 11.40 10.53 30.49
C GLY A 428 12.85 10.07 30.41
N LYS A 429 13.22 9.52 29.25
CA LYS A 429 14.57 9.03 28.95
C LYS A 429 15.06 9.58 27.62
N CYS A 430 16.35 9.87 27.54
CA CYS A 430 17.01 10.16 26.28
C CYS A 430 17.19 8.86 25.51
N ALA A 431 16.68 8.82 24.28
CA ALA A 431 16.78 7.68 23.39
C ALA A 431 17.36 8.13 22.05
N TRP A 432 18.25 7.32 21.49
CA TRP A 432 18.74 7.53 20.15
C TRP A 432 17.70 7.01 19.16
N ILE A 433 16.87 7.90 18.64
CA ILE A 433 15.83 7.58 17.64
C ILE A 433 16.25 8.27 16.33
N PRO A 434 16.38 7.52 15.22
CA PRO A 434 16.67 8.11 13.91
C PRO A 434 15.70 9.23 13.56
N GLN A 435 16.09 10.14 12.67
CA GLN A 435 15.20 11.20 12.15
C GLN A 435 14.42 10.69 10.93
N PRO A 436 13.14 11.09 10.75
CA PRO A 436 12.33 10.58 9.66
C PRO A 436 12.84 11.15 8.33
N LYS A 437 12.97 10.28 7.33
CA LYS A 437 13.48 10.63 5.99
C LYS A 437 12.34 10.84 5.00
N ASP A 438 11.25 10.10 5.15
CA ASP A 438 10.13 10.09 4.21
C ASP A 438 8.84 10.67 4.81
N PRO A 439 8.00 11.33 3.98
CA PRO A 439 6.72 11.84 4.46
C PRO A 439 5.88 10.76 5.14
N TYR A 440 5.31 11.09 6.29
CA TYR A 440 4.50 10.19 7.12
C TYR A 440 5.28 9.04 7.80
N GLU A 441 6.61 9.04 7.78
CA GLU A 441 7.43 8.06 8.50
C GLU A 441 7.40 8.30 10.02
N HIS A 442 7.13 7.24 10.78
CA HIS A 442 7.26 7.22 12.23
C HIS A 442 8.49 6.44 12.65
N ASN A 443 9.33 7.03 13.49
CA ASN A 443 10.57 6.40 13.90
C ASN A 443 10.47 5.74 15.27
N SER A 444 11.32 4.74 15.42
CA SER A 444 11.40 3.87 16.59
C SER A 444 12.86 3.64 16.98
N ALA A 445 13.06 3.17 18.20
CA ALA A 445 14.30 2.54 18.65
C ALA A 445 13.93 1.20 19.29
N PHE A 446 14.86 0.26 19.47
CA PHE A 446 14.54 -1.05 20.06
C PHE A 446 13.76 -0.94 21.37
N ASN A 447 14.17 -0.04 22.26
CA ASN A 447 13.52 0.19 23.55
C ASN A 447 12.22 1.02 23.45
N HIS A 448 11.92 1.62 22.31
CA HIS A 448 10.79 2.52 22.10
C HIS A 448 10.18 2.31 20.71
N TRP A 449 9.35 1.27 20.56
CA TRP A 449 8.62 1.06 19.31
C TRP A 449 7.36 1.92 19.27
N TRP A 450 7.09 2.48 18.11
CA TRP A 450 5.86 3.23 17.86
C TRP A 450 4.65 2.32 17.99
N TYR A 451 3.72 2.71 18.85
CA TYR A 451 2.38 2.19 18.96
C TYR A 451 1.49 3.22 19.66
N GLU A 452 0.54 3.75 18.93
CA GLU A 452 -0.28 4.89 19.35
C GLU A 452 -1.61 4.45 19.97
N TYR A 453 -2.00 5.12 21.06
CA TYR A 453 -3.33 4.99 21.68
C TYR A 453 -4.18 6.26 21.46
N PRO A 454 -5.53 6.13 21.38
CA PRO A 454 -6.31 4.88 21.42
C PRO A 454 -6.07 3.97 20.22
N ASN A 455 -6.13 2.66 20.40
CA ASN A 455 -5.75 1.68 19.38
C ASN A 455 -6.92 1.11 18.56
N LYS A 456 -8.03 1.86 18.46
CA LYS A 456 -9.26 1.33 17.84
C LYS A 456 -9.09 0.98 16.36
N GLY A 457 -8.19 1.67 15.66
CA GLY A 457 -7.90 1.44 14.24
C GLY A 457 -6.67 0.57 13.99
N SER A 458 -6.00 0.10 15.04
CA SER A 458 -4.82 -0.77 14.87
C SER A 458 -5.20 -2.17 14.40
N GLY A 459 -6.42 -2.65 14.68
CA GLY A 459 -6.86 -4.01 14.32
C GLY A 459 -6.31 -5.14 15.21
N GLY A 460 -5.54 -4.79 16.23
CA GLY A 460 -4.92 -5.71 17.18
C GLY A 460 -4.12 -4.91 18.22
N SER A 461 -3.60 -5.57 19.27
CA SER A 461 -2.77 -4.90 20.26
C SER A 461 -1.34 -4.67 19.80
N PHE A 462 -0.82 -5.44 18.84
CA PHE A 462 0.59 -5.40 18.35
C PHE A 462 1.61 -5.06 19.44
N ASN A 463 1.50 -5.73 20.59
CA ASN A 463 2.48 -5.57 21.67
C ASN A 463 3.84 -6.18 21.25
N ARG A 464 4.86 -5.99 22.09
CA ARG A 464 6.21 -6.46 21.75
C ARG A 464 6.27 -7.96 21.44
N LYS A 465 5.48 -8.80 22.11
CA LYS A 465 5.38 -10.24 21.80
C LYS A 465 4.84 -10.49 20.40
N ALA A 466 3.81 -9.74 19.98
CA ALA A 466 3.25 -9.86 18.64
C ALA A 466 4.24 -9.43 17.55
N TYR A 467 5.02 -8.36 17.77
CA TYR A 467 6.11 -7.95 16.86
C TYR A 467 7.18 -9.03 16.73
N ILE A 468 7.66 -9.56 17.86
CA ILE A 468 8.68 -10.63 17.87
C ILE A 468 8.14 -11.87 17.15
N GLN A 469 6.87 -12.20 17.37
CA GLN A 469 6.20 -13.31 16.69
C GLN A 469 6.16 -13.11 15.16
N ILE A 470 5.89 -11.88 14.69
CA ILE A 470 5.97 -11.53 13.27
C ILE A 470 7.38 -11.75 12.72
N PHE A 471 8.41 -11.27 13.43
CA PHE A 471 9.81 -11.46 13.00
C PHE A 471 10.24 -12.92 12.96
N ARG A 472 9.78 -13.73 13.92
CA ARG A 472 10.03 -15.18 13.93
C ARG A 472 9.39 -15.87 12.74
N ASP A 473 8.14 -15.55 12.41
CA ASP A 473 7.49 -16.12 11.23
C ASP A 473 8.17 -15.67 9.93
N PHE A 474 8.58 -14.40 9.82
CA PHE A 474 9.39 -13.92 8.71
C PHE A 474 10.70 -14.71 8.55
N ALA A 475 11.43 -14.93 9.64
CA ALA A 475 12.66 -15.72 9.63
C ALA A 475 12.42 -17.19 9.26
N ILE A 476 11.30 -17.79 9.66
CA ILE A 476 10.91 -19.15 9.23
C ILE A 476 10.58 -19.17 7.73
N MET A 477 9.93 -18.12 7.21
CA MET A 477 9.49 -18.04 5.82
C MET A 477 10.60 -17.68 4.83
N PHE A 478 11.60 -16.90 5.25
CA PHE A 478 12.62 -16.39 4.33
C PHE A 478 14.06 -16.67 4.80
N GLY A 479 14.25 -17.13 6.04
CA GLY A 479 15.55 -17.25 6.70
C GLY A 479 15.87 -16.00 7.52
N ASN A 480 16.88 -16.08 8.38
CA ASN A 480 17.29 -14.96 9.22
C ASN A 480 17.95 -13.85 8.38
N PRO A 481 17.41 -12.62 8.34
CA PRO A 481 18.04 -11.52 7.61
C PRO A 481 19.21 -10.88 8.38
N ASN A 482 19.39 -11.19 9.66
CA ASN A 482 20.36 -10.51 10.56
C ASN A 482 21.60 -11.35 10.88
N GLY A 483 21.85 -12.43 10.13
CA GLY A 483 22.97 -13.32 10.36
C GLY A 483 22.93 -14.56 9.48
N GLU A 484 24.09 -15.11 9.17
CA GLU A 484 24.21 -16.38 8.46
C GLU A 484 24.57 -17.51 9.43
N ASN A 485 23.81 -18.60 9.42
CA ASN A 485 24.09 -19.79 10.21
C ASN A 485 24.22 -21.00 9.27
N LEU A 486 25.43 -21.54 9.17
CA LEU A 486 25.71 -22.68 8.29
C LEU A 486 25.26 -24.02 8.89
N THR A 487 24.71 -24.03 10.11
CA THR A 487 24.20 -25.24 10.76
C THR A 487 22.94 -25.74 10.05
N PRO A 488 22.88 -27.01 9.60
CA PRO A 488 21.70 -27.53 8.93
C PRO A 488 20.44 -27.41 9.79
N GLY A 489 19.35 -26.85 9.23
CA GLY A 489 18.11 -26.62 9.96
C GLY A 489 18.13 -25.35 10.83
N ALA A 490 19.18 -24.54 10.79
CA ALA A 490 19.27 -23.28 11.53
C ALA A 490 19.04 -22.06 10.64
N GLU A 491 18.37 -22.21 9.48
CA GLU A 491 18.24 -21.16 8.47
C GLU A 491 17.53 -19.90 9.01
N ASN A 492 16.73 -20.05 10.07
CA ASN A 492 15.97 -19.00 10.74
C ASN A 492 16.63 -18.51 12.06
N LEU A 493 17.82 -18.98 12.39
CA LEU A 493 18.54 -18.71 13.65
C LEU A 493 19.80 -17.88 13.38
N PRO A 494 20.28 -17.07 14.34
CA PRO A 494 21.53 -16.33 14.21
C PRO A 494 22.74 -17.26 14.28
N ALA A 495 23.91 -16.77 13.86
CA ALA A 495 25.17 -17.52 13.92
C ALA A 495 25.44 -18.03 15.35
N GLY A 496 25.97 -19.24 15.48
CA GLY A 496 26.28 -19.85 16.79
C GLY A 496 25.11 -20.53 17.49
N VAL A 497 23.85 -20.27 17.12
CA VAL A 497 22.68 -20.90 17.75
C VAL A 497 22.28 -22.17 17.00
N ARG A 498 22.35 -23.32 17.68
CA ARG A 498 22.00 -24.61 17.07
C ARG A 498 20.50 -24.93 17.24
N PRO A 499 19.88 -25.64 16.28
CA PRO A 499 18.46 -25.98 16.35
C PRO A 499 18.13 -27.01 17.45
N ASP A 500 19.12 -27.71 17.99
CA ASP A 500 19.02 -28.66 19.11
C ASP A 500 19.39 -28.06 20.47
N ASP A 501 19.78 -26.78 20.53
CA ASP A 501 20.17 -26.11 21.76
C ASP A 501 18.97 -25.90 22.72
N PRO A 502 19.15 -25.95 24.05
CA PRO A 502 18.10 -25.66 25.03
C PRO A 502 17.44 -24.28 24.88
N SER A 503 18.15 -23.26 24.39
CA SER A 503 17.58 -21.93 24.08
C SER A 503 16.52 -21.98 22.96
N VAL A 504 16.55 -23.02 22.13
CA VAL A 504 15.62 -23.26 21.02
C VAL A 504 14.57 -24.30 21.39
N THR A 505 14.97 -25.38 22.06
CA THR A 505 14.09 -26.52 22.42
C THR A 505 13.39 -26.35 23.76
N GLY A 506 13.71 -25.32 24.53
CA GLY A 506 13.22 -25.14 25.91
C GLY A 506 13.75 -26.21 26.88
N GLY A 507 14.78 -26.96 26.50
CA GLY A 507 15.30 -28.10 27.25
C GLY A 507 14.39 -29.34 27.21
N ARG A 508 13.39 -29.37 26.31
CA ARG A 508 12.55 -30.55 26.11
C ARG A 508 13.31 -31.64 25.35
N PRO A 509 12.99 -32.93 25.58
CA PRO A 509 13.59 -34.04 24.83
C PRO A 509 13.07 -34.14 23.38
N THR A 510 12.02 -33.40 23.04
CA THR A 510 11.42 -33.32 21.70
C THR A 510 11.64 -31.93 21.10
N ASP A 511 11.50 -31.80 19.78
CA ASP A 511 11.66 -30.54 19.05
C ASP A 511 10.39 -29.66 19.02
N GLU A 512 9.40 -29.97 19.86
CA GLU A 512 8.07 -29.33 19.84
C GLU A 512 8.07 -27.85 20.25
N CYS A 513 9.12 -27.40 20.96
CA CYS A 513 9.29 -25.99 21.32
C CYS A 513 10.17 -25.19 20.34
N ARG A 514 10.78 -25.86 19.35
CA ARG A 514 11.53 -25.17 18.30
C ARG A 514 10.58 -24.33 17.45
N ILE A 515 9.56 -24.96 16.89
CA ILE A 515 8.45 -24.32 16.16
C ILE A 515 7.15 -25.03 16.56
N TRP A 516 6.14 -24.25 16.91
CA TRP A 516 4.79 -24.74 17.24
C TRP A 516 3.77 -23.92 16.45
N VAL A 517 2.60 -24.49 16.15
CA VAL A 517 1.50 -23.75 15.54
C VAL A 517 0.73 -23.02 16.65
N ASP A 518 0.48 -21.73 16.45
CA ASP A 518 -0.43 -20.96 17.30
C ASP A 518 -1.79 -21.65 17.37
N PRO A 519 -2.45 -21.68 18.55
CA PRO A 519 -3.65 -22.47 18.74
C PRO A 519 -4.74 -22.22 17.70
N LEU A 520 -5.22 -23.30 17.08
CA LEU A 520 -6.34 -23.33 16.14
C LEU A 520 -7.52 -24.04 16.79
N ASP A 521 -8.73 -23.76 16.30
CA ASP A 521 -9.88 -24.58 16.66
C ASP A 521 -9.76 -25.98 16.04
N GLY A 522 -9.93 -27.02 16.87
CA GLY A 522 -9.75 -28.40 16.42
C GLY A 522 -9.28 -29.36 17.53
N PRO A 523 -9.00 -30.62 17.17
CA PRO A 523 -8.60 -31.66 18.13
C PRO A 523 -7.24 -31.37 18.80
N ASP A 524 -6.32 -30.68 18.10
CA ASP A 524 -4.97 -30.41 18.61
C ASP A 524 -4.86 -29.13 19.45
N LYS A 525 -5.96 -28.35 19.56
CA LYS A 525 -6.01 -27.06 20.24
C LYS A 525 -5.38 -27.09 21.64
N GLN A 526 -5.67 -28.14 22.41
CA GLN A 526 -5.18 -28.25 23.78
C GLN A 526 -3.65 -28.39 23.83
N LYS A 527 -3.06 -29.16 22.91
CA LYS A 527 -1.61 -29.33 22.82
C LYS A 527 -0.95 -28.05 22.30
N GLN A 528 -1.50 -27.43 21.26
CA GLN A 528 -1.00 -26.15 20.74
C GLN A 528 -1.04 -25.07 21.83
N GLN A 529 -2.11 -25.00 22.62
CA GLN A 529 -2.23 -24.05 23.73
C GLN A 529 -1.23 -24.33 24.86
N GLU A 530 -0.89 -25.60 25.09
CA GLU A 530 0.17 -25.97 26.04
C GLU A 530 1.54 -25.49 25.57
N LEU A 531 1.86 -25.72 24.29
CA LEU A 531 3.12 -25.26 23.68
C LEU A 531 3.22 -23.73 23.67
N ASP A 532 2.19 -23.03 23.20
CA ASP A 532 2.14 -21.56 23.15
C ASP A 532 2.34 -20.90 24.53
N ASN A 533 1.79 -21.50 25.58
CA ASN A 533 1.94 -20.98 26.94
C ASN A 533 3.31 -21.27 27.58
N ASN A 534 3.93 -22.41 27.23
CA ASN A 534 5.09 -22.92 27.96
C ASN A 534 6.41 -22.73 27.19
N CYS A 535 6.44 -23.00 25.89
CA CYS A 535 7.67 -22.99 25.09
C CYS A 535 8.40 -21.64 25.13
N PRO A 536 7.75 -20.46 25.02
CA PRO A 536 8.43 -19.19 25.19
C PRO A 536 9.14 -19.06 26.54
N ILE A 537 8.47 -19.44 27.64
CA ILE A 537 9.00 -19.33 29.00
C ILE A 537 10.17 -20.29 29.21
N GLU A 538 10.02 -21.54 28.76
CA GLU A 538 11.05 -22.57 28.87
C GLU A 538 12.29 -22.21 28.07
N ARG A 539 12.13 -21.64 26.88
CA ARG A 539 13.26 -21.12 26.08
C ARG A 539 13.95 -19.96 26.79
N CYS A 540 13.20 -19.01 27.34
CA CYS A 540 13.75 -17.91 28.12
C CYS A 540 14.44 -18.33 29.42
N ALA A 541 14.21 -19.55 29.91
CA ALA A 541 14.92 -20.10 31.05
C ALA A 541 16.28 -20.72 30.68
N ASN A 542 16.58 -20.85 29.38
CA ASN A 542 17.77 -21.50 28.86
C ASN A 542 18.58 -20.55 27.97
N THR A 543 19.09 -19.45 28.54
CA THR A 543 19.99 -18.54 27.81
C THR A 543 21.25 -19.25 27.34
N LEU A 544 21.54 -19.17 26.04
CA LEU A 544 22.83 -19.52 25.45
C LEU A 544 23.77 -18.31 25.50
N THR A 545 25.01 -18.53 25.93
CA THR A 545 26.09 -17.53 25.92
C THR A 545 27.17 -17.95 24.94
N LEU A 546 27.56 -17.03 24.07
CA LEU A 546 28.56 -17.17 23.03
C LEU A 546 29.75 -16.25 23.36
N ASP A 547 30.93 -16.85 23.44
CA ASP A 547 32.19 -16.16 23.69
C ASP A 547 32.95 -15.90 22.38
N ASN A 548 33.77 -14.86 22.35
CA ASN A 548 34.56 -14.43 21.17
C ASN A 548 33.67 -14.18 19.94
N TYR A 549 32.49 -13.60 20.17
CA TYR A 549 31.56 -13.22 19.12
C TYR A 549 31.82 -11.75 18.78
N PHE A 550 32.23 -11.48 17.54
CA PHE A 550 32.59 -10.14 17.09
C PHE A 550 31.38 -9.44 16.45
N ASP A 551 31.38 -8.11 16.54
CA ASP A 551 30.44 -7.21 15.89
C ASP A 551 31.12 -5.84 15.83
N ASP A 552 31.18 -5.22 14.65
CA ASP A 552 31.94 -3.98 14.41
C ASP A 552 31.40 -2.78 15.18
N GLU A 553 30.10 -2.74 15.44
CA GLU A 553 29.44 -1.66 16.16
C GLU A 553 29.51 -1.83 17.67
N PHE A 554 29.22 -3.03 18.19
CA PHE A 554 28.89 -3.24 19.59
C PHE A 554 29.83 -4.20 20.32
N ASN A 555 30.66 -4.98 19.61
CA ASN A 555 31.64 -5.87 20.24
C ASN A 555 32.91 -6.06 19.38
N PRO A 556 33.63 -4.98 19.01
CA PRO A 556 34.71 -5.04 18.02
C PRO A 556 35.95 -5.83 18.47
N ASP A 557 36.07 -6.13 19.77
CA ASP A 557 37.13 -6.96 20.34
C ASP A 557 36.65 -8.38 20.72
N GLY A 558 35.37 -8.70 20.51
CA GLY A 558 34.78 -9.98 20.94
C GLY A 558 34.90 -10.23 22.45
N THR A 559 35.06 -9.17 23.24
CA THR A 559 35.40 -9.23 24.68
C THR A 559 34.17 -9.44 25.55
N PHE A 560 33.02 -8.90 25.13
CA PHE A 560 31.77 -9.06 25.86
C PHE A 560 31.06 -10.35 25.42
N PRO A 561 30.43 -11.09 26.35
CA PRO A 561 29.58 -12.23 25.99
C PRO A 561 28.41 -11.78 25.11
N VAL A 562 28.01 -12.66 24.19
CA VAL A 562 26.82 -12.45 23.35
C VAL A 562 25.79 -13.52 23.69
N ILE A 563 24.53 -13.15 23.85
CA ILE A 563 23.49 -14.04 24.37
C ILE A 563 22.26 -14.14 23.48
N THR A 564 21.61 -15.30 23.50
CA THR A 564 20.19 -15.39 23.15
C THR A 564 19.38 -14.69 24.24
N PHE A 565 18.35 -13.93 23.90
CA PHE A 565 17.62 -13.15 24.90
C PHE A 565 16.11 -13.16 24.69
N CYS A 566 15.40 -12.63 25.68
CA CYS A 566 13.95 -12.52 25.69
C CYS A 566 13.48 -11.09 25.86
N ASP A 567 12.30 -10.82 25.31
CA ASP A 567 11.55 -9.57 25.41
C ASP A 567 10.05 -9.93 25.52
N GLY A 568 9.13 -9.01 25.30
CA GLY A 568 7.70 -9.14 25.55
C GLY A 568 7.17 -8.21 26.63
N SER A 569 7.90 -7.12 26.95
CA SER A 569 7.44 -6.10 27.90
C SER A 569 5.98 -5.68 27.65
N PRO A 570 5.19 -5.47 28.72
CA PRO A 570 3.82 -5.04 28.59
C PRO A 570 3.74 -3.63 27.99
N GLN A 571 2.66 -3.36 27.26
CA GLN A 571 2.39 -2.02 26.73
C GLN A 571 2.10 -1.02 27.84
N LEU A 572 2.60 0.20 27.64
CA LEU A 572 2.39 1.35 28.52
C LEU A 572 1.61 2.43 27.75
N GLU A 573 0.27 2.36 27.79
CA GLU A 573 -0.62 3.32 27.10
C GLU A 573 -0.28 4.79 27.40
N SER A 574 0.16 5.08 28.63
CA SER A 574 0.58 6.44 29.02
C SER A 574 1.79 6.97 28.24
N HIS A 575 2.56 6.10 27.57
CA HIS A 575 3.74 6.46 26.78
C HIS A 575 3.42 6.61 25.29
N SER A 576 2.15 6.64 24.89
CA SER A 576 1.76 6.94 23.50
C SER A 576 2.47 8.21 23.00
N PRO A 577 3.10 8.18 21.80
CA PRO A 577 2.94 7.18 20.75
C PRO A 577 3.97 6.04 20.78
N TRP A 578 4.84 5.96 21.79
CA TRP A 578 5.78 4.84 21.98
C TRP A 578 5.30 3.88 23.07
N ALA A 579 4.01 3.50 23.03
CA ALA A 579 3.44 2.65 24.07
C ALA A 579 4.07 1.25 24.14
N ASN A 580 4.77 0.81 23.08
CA ASN A 580 5.63 -0.37 23.07
C ASN A 580 7.05 -0.07 23.63
N THR A 581 7.11 0.59 24.78
CA THR A 581 8.37 0.87 25.50
C THR A 581 8.86 -0.38 26.26
N TRP A 582 10.14 -0.68 26.15
CA TRP A 582 10.79 -1.76 26.89
C TRP A 582 10.83 -1.47 28.39
N THR A 583 10.68 -2.51 29.21
CA THR A 583 10.80 -2.46 30.66
C THR A 583 11.60 -3.66 31.17
N PRO A 584 12.19 -3.60 32.37
CA PRO A 584 12.88 -4.75 32.94
C PRO A 584 11.92 -5.90 33.37
N GLN A 585 10.61 -5.78 33.18
CA GLN A 585 9.63 -6.79 33.55
C GLN A 585 8.87 -7.36 32.35
N GLY A 586 8.48 -8.64 32.44
CA GLY A 586 7.61 -9.27 31.44
C GLY A 586 8.33 -9.75 30.18
N ASN A 587 9.66 -9.72 30.16
CA ASN A 587 10.50 -10.18 29.05
C ASN A 587 10.62 -11.71 29.05
N ASN A 588 9.56 -12.40 28.62
CA ASN A 588 9.47 -13.87 28.63
C ASN A 588 9.08 -14.47 27.27
N PHE A 589 9.45 -13.78 26.19
CA PHE A 589 9.21 -14.21 24.82
C PHE A 589 10.54 -14.14 24.04
N PRO A 590 11.00 -15.23 23.42
CA PRO A 590 12.34 -15.29 22.84
C PRO A 590 12.47 -14.42 21.58
N MET A 591 13.49 -13.57 21.53
CA MET A 591 13.91 -12.88 20.31
C MET A 591 14.87 -13.78 19.52
N GLU A 592 14.32 -14.84 18.95
CA GLU A 592 15.08 -15.98 18.40
C GLU A 592 15.95 -15.65 17.18
N LEU A 593 15.63 -14.59 16.43
CA LEU A 593 16.34 -14.22 15.21
C LEU A 593 17.52 -13.27 15.44
N ALA A 594 17.75 -12.82 16.68
CA ALA A 594 18.79 -11.84 17.00
C ALA A 594 19.53 -12.21 18.28
N LEU A 595 20.70 -11.61 18.47
CA LEU A 595 21.53 -11.77 19.66
C LEU A 595 21.73 -10.41 20.32
N ALA A 596 21.99 -10.42 21.62
CA ALA A 596 22.32 -9.21 22.38
C ALA A 596 23.74 -9.29 22.95
N VAL A 597 24.42 -8.15 23.04
CA VAL A 597 25.70 -8.05 23.74
C VAL A 597 25.43 -7.86 25.23
N ASP A 598 25.85 -8.82 26.06
CA ASP A 598 25.68 -8.82 27.51
C ASP A 598 26.89 -8.12 28.15
N TYR A 599 26.87 -6.80 28.15
CA TYR A 599 28.00 -5.98 28.61
C TYR A 599 28.37 -6.25 30.07
N ASN A 600 27.39 -6.53 30.93
CA ASN A 600 27.64 -6.75 32.35
C ASN A 600 27.79 -8.24 32.74
N GLY A 601 27.54 -9.16 31.82
CA GLY A 601 27.76 -10.60 31.98
C GLY A 601 26.74 -11.29 32.89
N ASN A 602 25.52 -10.76 33.00
CA ASN A 602 24.49 -11.30 33.90
C ASN A 602 23.58 -12.36 33.26
N GLY A 603 23.71 -12.61 31.95
CA GLY A 603 22.93 -13.58 31.18
C GLY A 603 21.51 -13.11 30.81
N VAL A 604 21.21 -11.81 30.94
CA VAL A 604 19.92 -11.19 30.64
C VAL A 604 20.15 -9.85 29.95
N ARG A 605 19.45 -9.63 28.83
CA ARG A 605 19.55 -8.38 28.09
C ARG A 605 18.96 -7.20 28.89
N ASP A 606 19.80 -6.22 29.23
CA ASP A 606 19.46 -4.97 29.90
C ASP A 606 19.13 -3.83 28.92
N GLU A 607 18.67 -2.69 29.45
CA GLU A 607 18.17 -1.57 28.63
C GLU A 607 19.20 -1.06 27.63
N MET A 608 20.46 -0.91 28.06
CA MET A 608 21.53 -0.33 27.24
C MET A 608 22.36 -1.39 26.51
N GLU A 609 21.92 -2.65 26.54
CA GLU A 609 22.59 -3.74 25.85
C GLU A 609 22.04 -3.86 24.41
N PRO A 610 22.93 -3.71 23.41
CA PRO A 610 22.56 -3.59 22.01
C PRO A 610 22.23 -4.94 21.38
N ILE A 611 21.53 -4.87 20.25
CA ILE A 611 21.13 -6.02 19.45
C ILE A 611 22.03 -6.08 18.21
N ILE A 612 22.64 -7.24 17.96
CA ILE A 612 23.56 -7.47 16.84
C ILE A 612 22.80 -7.56 15.51
N ARG A 613 23.38 -6.97 14.46
CA ARG A 613 22.79 -6.82 13.12
C ARG A 613 23.76 -7.27 12.02
N ALA A 614 24.07 -8.56 11.96
CA ALA A 614 25.11 -9.12 11.08
C ALA A 614 24.55 -9.65 9.73
N GLY A 615 23.69 -8.87 9.07
CA GLY A 615 22.98 -9.31 7.85
C GLY A 615 23.79 -9.21 6.55
N ARG A 616 24.78 -8.33 6.51
CA ARG A 616 25.60 -7.99 5.33
C ARG A 616 26.95 -7.44 5.77
N GLU A 617 27.93 -7.47 4.88
CA GLU A 617 29.19 -6.77 5.09
C GLU A 617 28.99 -5.25 5.19
N PRO A 618 29.90 -4.52 5.86
CA PRO A 618 29.88 -3.07 5.88
C PRO A 618 30.09 -2.49 4.47
N TRP A 619 29.22 -1.58 4.06
CA TRP A 619 29.33 -0.85 2.80
C TRP A 619 28.89 0.60 2.96
N SER A 620 29.30 1.43 2.01
CA SER A 620 28.89 2.84 1.91
C SER A 620 27.89 2.98 0.78
N ASP A 621 26.67 3.37 1.14
CA ASP A 621 25.57 3.67 0.22
C ASP A 621 25.76 5.07 -0.36
N VAL A 622 26.67 5.15 -1.32
CA VAL A 622 27.19 6.40 -1.91
C VAL A 622 27.04 6.39 -3.42
N GLY A 623 26.20 5.48 -3.94
CA GLY A 623 25.92 5.39 -5.36
C GLY A 623 27.01 4.71 -6.17
N THR A 624 26.63 4.32 -7.38
CA THR A 624 27.50 3.51 -8.27
C THR A 624 28.76 4.25 -8.74
N ASP A 625 28.85 5.56 -8.53
CA ASP A 625 30.05 6.35 -8.80
C ASP A 625 31.10 6.25 -7.66
N GLY A 626 30.69 5.74 -6.49
CA GLY A 626 31.51 5.49 -5.32
C GLY A 626 31.84 6.73 -4.49
N VAL A 627 31.13 7.86 -4.67
CA VAL A 627 31.42 9.14 -4.04
C VAL A 627 30.16 9.76 -3.46
N ALA A 628 30.08 9.91 -2.14
CA ALA A 628 28.92 10.56 -1.52
C ALA A 628 28.72 11.98 -2.07
N SER A 629 27.47 12.39 -2.32
CA SER A 629 27.08 13.68 -2.91
C SER A 629 27.82 14.89 -2.34
N VAL A 630 28.01 14.95 -1.01
CA VAL A 630 28.73 16.04 -0.33
C VAL A 630 30.19 16.21 -0.74
N ASN A 631 30.78 15.17 -1.33
CA ASN A 631 32.17 15.11 -1.79
C ASN A 631 32.30 15.25 -3.32
N GLU A 632 31.18 15.35 -4.03
CA GLU A 632 31.19 15.42 -5.49
C GLU A 632 31.60 16.80 -6.04
N PRO A 633 32.28 16.84 -7.20
CA PRO A 633 32.57 18.10 -7.88
C PRO A 633 31.27 18.82 -8.31
N GLY A 634 31.01 19.97 -7.68
CA GLY A 634 29.83 20.79 -7.99
C GLY A 634 28.77 20.77 -6.89
N TYR A 635 29.00 20.04 -5.81
CA TYR A 635 28.14 20.09 -4.62
C TYR A 635 28.12 21.50 -4.02
N ALA A 636 26.91 22.01 -3.79
CA ALA A 636 26.66 23.29 -3.17
C ALA A 636 25.31 23.24 -2.42
N PRO A 637 25.32 23.27 -1.06
CA PRO A 637 24.10 23.18 -0.26
C PRO A 637 23.05 24.22 -0.67
N GLY A 638 21.80 23.77 -0.86
CA GLY A 638 20.69 24.64 -1.31
C GLY A 638 20.78 25.14 -2.75
N VAL A 639 21.78 24.71 -3.53
CA VAL A 639 21.94 25.06 -4.96
C VAL A 639 21.98 23.82 -5.85
N ASN A 640 22.87 22.88 -5.52
CA ASN A 640 23.04 21.59 -6.17
C ASN A 640 23.51 20.58 -5.10
N GLU A 641 22.57 19.84 -4.53
CA GLU A 641 22.81 18.89 -3.45
C GLU A 641 23.13 17.49 -3.97
N ASP A 642 22.88 17.24 -5.26
CA ASP A 642 23.07 15.95 -5.96
C ASP A 642 23.74 16.18 -7.34
N PRO A 643 25.06 16.48 -7.38
CA PRO A 643 25.77 16.73 -8.64
C PRO A 643 25.82 15.56 -9.63
N ALA A 644 25.93 14.31 -9.16
CA ALA A 644 25.92 13.10 -10.00
C ALA A 644 24.52 12.71 -10.47
N GLY A 645 23.48 13.15 -9.75
CA GLY A 645 22.09 12.91 -10.11
C GLY A 645 21.55 11.58 -9.58
N ASP A 646 22.21 10.97 -8.60
CA ASP A 646 21.94 9.62 -8.12
C ASP A 646 21.52 9.55 -6.63
N ASP A 647 21.26 10.68 -5.96
CA ASP A 647 20.56 10.69 -4.67
C ASP A 647 19.17 10.02 -4.80
N TYR A 648 18.93 8.94 -4.08
CA TYR A 648 17.65 8.23 -4.08
C TYR A 648 16.56 9.00 -3.34
N ASP A 649 15.39 9.12 -3.96
CA ASP A 649 14.14 9.51 -3.30
C ASP A 649 12.98 8.78 -3.96
N PRO A 650 12.11 8.08 -3.22
CA PRO A 650 11.06 7.24 -3.80
C PRO A 650 10.05 8.03 -4.64
N GLN A 651 9.91 9.34 -4.42
CA GLN A 651 9.00 10.19 -5.18
C GLN A 651 9.72 11.01 -6.25
N PHE A 652 10.92 11.53 -5.96
CA PHE A 652 11.60 12.49 -6.81
C PHE A 652 12.77 11.90 -7.60
N ASN A 653 13.45 10.86 -7.12
CA ASN A 653 14.53 10.18 -7.84
C ASN A 653 14.56 8.67 -7.53
N PRO A 654 13.54 7.91 -7.95
CA PRO A 654 13.42 6.49 -7.58
C PRO A 654 14.42 5.58 -8.30
N THR A 655 15.28 6.13 -9.15
CA THR A 655 16.38 5.40 -9.82
C THR A 655 17.75 5.82 -9.29
N GLY A 656 17.81 6.72 -8.31
CA GLY A 656 19.05 7.06 -7.63
C GLY A 656 19.64 5.85 -6.94
N THR A 657 20.97 5.81 -6.87
CA THR A 657 21.73 4.72 -6.23
C THR A 657 22.32 5.12 -4.88
N GLU A 658 22.55 6.41 -4.59
CA GLU A 658 22.97 6.87 -3.27
C GLU A 658 21.78 6.92 -2.30
N GLY A 659 21.87 6.18 -1.19
CA GLY A 659 20.84 6.15 -0.15
C GLY A 659 19.63 5.27 -0.47
N ASN A 660 19.76 4.32 -1.40
CA ASN A 660 18.67 3.42 -1.81
C ASN A 660 18.55 2.16 -0.92
N TYR A 661 19.47 1.98 0.03
CA TYR A 661 19.56 0.86 0.97
C TYR A 661 19.89 -0.50 0.35
N ARG A 662 20.43 -0.52 -0.86
CA ARG A 662 20.78 -1.71 -1.62
C ARG A 662 22.18 -1.56 -2.18
N TYR A 663 23.08 -2.49 -1.86
CA TYR A 663 24.39 -2.50 -2.48
C TYR A 663 24.29 -2.70 -4.00
N GLU A 664 24.95 -1.84 -4.75
CA GLU A 664 25.21 -1.96 -6.17
C GLU A 664 26.71 -1.99 -6.52
N GLN A 665 27.00 -2.60 -7.67
CA GLN A 665 28.36 -2.65 -8.18
C GLN A 665 28.88 -1.23 -8.47
N GLY A 666 29.96 -0.86 -7.80
CA GLY A 666 30.56 0.48 -7.86
C GLY A 666 30.75 1.05 -6.46
N GLU A 667 29.88 0.66 -5.54
CA GLU A 667 29.92 1.13 -4.17
C GLU A 667 31.05 0.51 -3.35
N PRO A 668 31.67 1.27 -2.44
CA PRO A 668 32.70 0.76 -1.56
C PRO A 668 32.11 -0.18 -0.50
N PHE A 669 32.65 -1.39 -0.39
CA PHE A 669 32.38 -2.31 0.71
C PHE A 669 33.68 -2.80 1.36
N GLN A 670 33.58 -3.30 2.58
CA GLN A 670 34.66 -3.90 3.33
C GLN A 670 34.50 -5.42 3.29
N ASP A 671 35.45 -6.11 2.65
CA ASP A 671 35.51 -7.57 2.55
C ASP A 671 36.08 -8.16 3.86
N VAL A 672 35.30 -8.01 4.93
CA VAL A 672 35.66 -8.34 6.32
C VAL A 672 34.67 -9.31 6.95
N GLY A 673 33.75 -9.86 6.16
CA GLY A 673 32.71 -10.76 6.63
C GLY A 673 31.53 -10.07 7.30
N LEU A 674 30.52 -10.87 7.62
CA LEU A 674 29.23 -10.41 8.14
C LEU A 674 29.29 -9.83 9.56
N ASP A 675 30.32 -10.16 10.34
CA ASP A 675 30.55 -9.55 11.65
C ASP A 675 31.18 -8.15 11.57
N GLY A 676 31.63 -7.73 10.38
CA GLY A 676 32.21 -6.41 10.12
C GLY A 676 33.64 -6.22 10.65
N VAL A 677 34.28 -7.26 11.19
CA VAL A 677 35.59 -7.17 11.86
C VAL A 677 36.64 -8.01 11.14
N ALA A 678 37.68 -7.35 10.62
CA ALA A 678 38.76 -8.04 9.93
C ALA A 678 39.53 -9.04 10.83
N GLY A 679 39.84 -10.20 10.27
CA GLY A 679 40.67 -11.26 10.82
C GLY A 679 39.97 -12.17 11.82
N THR A 680 38.64 -12.19 11.84
CA THR A 680 37.86 -13.04 12.74
C THR A 680 37.77 -14.47 12.21
N LYS A 681 37.38 -15.39 13.09
CA LYS A 681 37.34 -16.80 12.72
C LYS A 681 36.05 -17.07 11.95
N GLN A 682 36.20 -17.62 10.75
CA GLN A 682 35.10 -18.08 9.91
C GLN A 682 34.41 -19.33 10.49
N GLN A 683 33.10 -19.49 10.24
CA GLN A 683 32.35 -20.71 10.57
C GLN A 683 32.95 -21.94 9.86
N PRO A 684 33.04 -23.10 10.51
CA PRO A 684 33.40 -24.34 9.83
C PRO A 684 32.29 -24.79 8.86
N PRO A 685 32.60 -25.66 7.88
CA PRO A 685 31.58 -26.28 7.05
C PRO A 685 30.54 -27.02 7.91
N GLY A 686 29.27 -26.63 7.80
CA GLY A 686 28.19 -27.16 8.64
C GLY A 686 27.89 -26.34 9.90
N GLY A 687 28.49 -25.16 10.04
CA GLY A 687 28.17 -24.20 11.10
C GLY A 687 28.83 -24.51 12.45
N TRP A 688 28.58 -23.63 13.42
CA TRP A 688 29.17 -23.72 14.76
C TRP A 688 28.80 -25.02 15.48
N GLU A 689 29.79 -25.72 16.05
CA GLU A 689 29.56 -26.96 16.81
C GLU A 689 30.01 -26.87 18.27
N LYS A 690 31.08 -26.11 18.55
CA LYS A 690 31.70 -26.07 19.87
C LYS A 690 32.40 -24.74 20.15
N PRO A 691 32.65 -24.42 21.44
CA PRO A 691 33.46 -23.27 21.81
C PRO A 691 34.80 -23.24 21.08
N GLY A 692 35.15 -22.06 20.56
CA GLY A 692 36.36 -21.83 19.78
C GLY A 692 36.18 -21.99 18.27
N ASP A 693 35.05 -22.47 17.76
CA ASP A 693 34.66 -22.30 16.35
C ASP A 693 34.35 -20.82 16.06
N GLY A 694 34.42 -20.45 14.79
CA GLY A 694 34.10 -19.11 14.33
C GLY A 694 32.61 -18.87 14.13
N TYR A 695 32.19 -17.61 14.05
CA TYR A 695 30.82 -17.19 13.76
C TYR A 695 30.70 -16.44 12.43
N ASP A 696 31.83 -16.00 11.86
CA ASP A 696 31.82 -15.13 10.69
C ASP A 696 31.69 -15.90 9.36
N VAL A 697 31.25 -15.20 8.33
CA VAL A 697 31.08 -15.70 6.96
C VAL A 697 31.43 -14.59 5.99
N GLY A 698 32.20 -14.90 4.95
CA GLY A 698 32.38 -14.04 3.77
C GLY A 698 33.73 -13.34 3.68
N GLU A 699 34.50 -13.29 4.76
CA GLU A 699 35.75 -12.55 4.79
C GLU A 699 36.77 -13.01 3.72
N GLY A 700 37.28 -12.04 2.96
CA GLY A 700 38.38 -12.20 2.02
C GLY A 700 37.99 -12.91 0.73
N ASP A 701 36.69 -12.99 0.42
CA ASP A 701 36.19 -13.69 -0.78
C ASP A 701 36.13 -12.79 -2.03
N GLY A 702 36.39 -11.50 -1.85
CA GLY A 702 36.42 -10.48 -2.89
C GLY A 702 35.04 -10.03 -3.40
N LYS A 703 33.95 -10.32 -2.67
CA LYS A 703 32.57 -9.99 -3.04
C LYS A 703 31.81 -9.46 -1.84
N PHE A 704 30.84 -8.59 -2.12
CA PHE A 704 29.90 -8.16 -1.11
C PHE A 704 29.06 -9.35 -0.61
N THR A 705 29.32 -9.79 0.61
CA THR A 705 28.65 -10.93 1.24
C THR A 705 27.42 -10.50 2.02
N VAL A 706 26.35 -11.29 1.88
CA VAL A 706 25.05 -11.09 2.53
C VAL A 706 24.52 -12.41 3.06
N ALA A 707 23.80 -12.38 4.17
CA ALA A 707 23.11 -13.56 4.69
C ALA A 707 22.11 -14.09 3.67
N ARG A 708 22.00 -15.42 3.54
CA ARG A 708 21.04 -16.05 2.61
C ARG A 708 19.59 -15.69 2.95
N GLY A 709 19.28 -15.44 4.22
CA GLY A 709 17.97 -14.95 4.61
C GLY A 709 17.67 -13.60 3.98
N LEU A 710 18.57 -12.62 4.17
CA LEU A 710 18.47 -11.28 3.59
C LEU A 710 18.35 -11.33 2.05
N GLN A 711 19.16 -12.15 1.38
CA GLN A 711 19.05 -12.34 -0.07
C GLN A 711 17.66 -12.85 -0.48
N ARG A 712 17.07 -13.80 0.25
CA ARG A 712 15.73 -14.32 -0.06
C ARG A 712 14.61 -13.31 0.12
N PHE A 713 14.77 -12.32 1.02
CA PHE A 713 13.85 -11.18 1.10
C PHE A 713 13.96 -10.32 -0.16
N TRP A 714 15.17 -9.92 -0.56
CA TRP A 714 15.39 -9.12 -1.77
C TRP A 714 14.90 -9.82 -3.05
N ASP A 715 15.09 -11.14 -3.17
CA ASP A 715 14.60 -11.91 -4.33
C ASP A 715 13.07 -11.95 -4.43
N ARG A 716 12.35 -11.61 -3.35
CA ARG A 716 10.88 -11.61 -3.26
C ARG A 716 10.29 -10.22 -3.12
N ASP A 717 11.14 -9.22 -3.03
CA ASP A 717 10.75 -7.84 -2.87
C ASP A 717 10.08 -7.31 -4.14
N ALA A 718 8.82 -6.90 -4.03
CA ALA A 718 8.05 -6.39 -5.15
C ALA A 718 8.67 -5.09 -5.72
N HIS A 719 9.25 -4.26 -4.85
CA HIS A 719 10.01 -3.08 -5.25
C HIS A 719 11.22 -3.50 -6.12
N SER A 720 12.07 -4.40 -5.61
CA SER A 720 13.22 -4.92 -6.35
C SER A 720 12.86 -5.53 -7.71
N ILE A 721 11.73 -6.24 -7.81
CA ILE A 721 11.26 -6.82 -9.08
C ILE A 721 10.81 -5.71 -10.05
N ALA A 722 10.05 -4.72 -9.57
CA ALA A 722 9.62 -3.59 -10.37
C ALA A 722 10.82 -2.74 -10.87
N ALA A 723 11.79 -2.48 -10.00
CA ALA A 723 13.03 -1.78 -10.29
C ALA A 723 14.04 -2.61 -11.12
N ARG A 724 13.78 -3.91 -11.34
CA ARG A 724 14.68 -4.89 -11.98
C ARG A 724 16.02 -5.09 -11.24
N MET A 725 16.04 -4.88 -9.92
CA MET A 725 17.12 -5.34 -9.04
C MET A 725 17.04 -6.87 -8.86
N ALA A 726 15.82 -7.43 -8.80
CA ALA A 726 15.56 -8.87 -8.80
C ALA A 726 14.96 -9.31 -10.13
N LYS A 727 15.75 -10.02 -10.96
CA LYS A 727 15.36 -10.40 -12.34
C LYS A 727 15.01 -11.88 -12.51
N ASP A 728 15.60 -12.75 -11.70
CA ASP A 728 15.40 -14.19 -11.76
C ASP A 728 14.16 -14.60 -10.95
N VAL A 729 12.98 -14.27 -11.48
CA VAL A 729 11.68 -14.63 -10.89
C VAL A 729 10.91 -15.58 -11.80
N PRO A 730 9.99 -16.39 -11.26
CA PRO A 730 9.25 -17.39 -12.03
C PRO A 730 8.52 -16.86 -13.27
N GLY A 731 8.06 -15.60 -13.24
CA GLY A 731 7.42 -14.94 -14.37
C GLY A 731 8.36 -14.41 -15.46
N GLY A 732 9.68 -14.52 -15.26
CA GLY A 732 10.70 -13.84 -16.05
C GLY A 732 10.92 -12.40 -15.59
N GLU A 733 11.85 -11.71 -16.25
CA GLU A 733 12.10 -10.29 -15.98
C GLU A 733 10.83 -9.46 -16.26
N LEU A 734 10.53 -8.48 -15.40
CA LEU A 734 9.47 -7.51 -15.64
C LEU A 734 9.90 -6.49 -16.72
N ASP A 735 9.98 -6.99 -17.95
CA ASP A 735 10.28 -6.22 -19.16
C ASP A 735 9.18 -5.18 -19.46
N ASP A 736 9.33 -4.38 -20.51
CA ASP A 736 8.37 -3.31 -20.78
C ASP A 736 7.00 -3.82 -21.24
N ALA A 737 6.92 -5.01 -21.85
CA ALA A 737 5.65 -5.63 -22.24
C ALA A 737 4.91 -6.20 -21.03
N ALA A 738 5.64 -6.87 -20.14
CA ALA A 738 5.12 -7.38 -18.88
C ALA A 738 4.73 -6.25 -17.92
N LEU A 739 5.54 -5.20 -17.84
CA LEU A 739 5.25 -3.99 -17.07
C LEU A 739 3.93 -3.37 -17.51
N ARG A 740 3.73 -3.14 -18.81
CA ARG A 740 2.47 -2.57 -19.34
C ARG A 740 1.22 -3.43 -19.06
N ARG A 741 1.38 -4.74 -18.88
CA ARG A 741 0.25 -5.65 -18.60
C ARG A 741 -0.23 -5.55 -17.15
N ILE A 742 0.66 -5.31 -16.19
CA ILE A 742 0.34 -5.35 -14.76
C ILE A 742 -0.06 -3.95 -14.25
N ASP A 743 -1.20 -3.91 -13.56
CA ASP A 743 -1.69 -2.74 -12.82
C ASP A 743 -1.61 -3.00 -11.31
N VAL A 744 -1.33 -1.96 -10.53
CA VAL A 744 -1.12 -2.05 -9.07
C VAL A 744 -1.89 -0.96 -8.34
N PHE A 745 -2.71 -1.36 -7.36
CA PHE A 745 -3.38 -0.47 -6.41
C PHE A 745 -2.83 -0.77 -5.01
N THR A 746 -1.88 0.04 -4.54
CA THR A 746 -1.31 -0.12 -3.20
C THR A 746 -1.91 0.89 -2.23
N ASP A 747 -2.04 0.53 -0.95
CA ASP A 747 -2.53 1.45 0.08
C ASP A 747 -1.71 1.43 1.37
N GLY A 748 -1.89 2.46 2.20
CA GLY A 748 -1.30 2.53 3.54
C GLY A 748 -1.89 3.66 4.39
N GLY A 749 -1.96 3.42 5.70
CA GLY A 749 -2.46 4.37 6.68
C GLY A 749 -1.37 5.36 7.10
N THR A 750 -1.70 6.64 7.21
CA THR A 750 -0.75 7.68 7.61
C THR A 750 -0.28 7.59 9.07
N ARG A 751 -0.95 6.80 9.91
CA ARG A 751 -0.63 6.56 11.34
C ARG A 751 -0.36 5.07 11.62
N ASP A 752 0.00 4.31 10.59
CA ASP A 752 0.29 2.89 10.70
C ASP A 752 1.60 2.67 11.49
N LEU A 753 1.54 1.82 12.52
CA LEU A 753 2.70 1.43 13.34
C LEU A 753 3.84 0.72 12.59
N PHE A 754 3.57 0.22 11.38
CA PHE A 754 4.54 -0.42 10.50
C PHE A 754 4.97 0.48 9.33
N ASN A 755 4.51 1.73 9.26
CA ASN A 755 4.83 2.66 8.17
C ASN A 755 4.47 2.13 6.77
N PHE A 756 3.41 1.31 6.63
CA PHE A 756 3.08 0.72 5.33
C PHE A 756 2.71 1.72 4.23
N VAL A 757 2.36 2.98 4.57
CA VAL A 757 2.21 4.04 3.57
C VAL A 757 3.55 4.49 2.97
N VAL A 758 4.62 4.48 3.78
CA VAL A 758 5.99 4.80 3.35
C VAL A 758 6.53 3.64 2.52
N ASP A 759 6.36 2.41 3.01
CA ASP A 759 6.69 1.18 2.30
C ASP A 759 6.03 1.13 0.90
N ALA A 760 4.72 1.40 0.83
CA ALA A 760 3.98 1.49 -0.43
C ALA A 760 4.44 2.63 -1.35
N GLN A 761 4.95 3.73 -0.78
CA GLN A 761 5.51 4.84 -1.56
C GLN A 761 6.78 4.44 -2.29
N HIS A 762 7.63 3.61 -1.71
CA HIS A 762 8.82 3.11 -2.41
C HIS A 762 8.45 2.17 -3.55
N LEU A 763 7.53 1.21 -3.35
CA LEU A 763 7.02 0.38 -4.45
C LEU A 763 6.44 1.24 -5.60
N ALA A 764 5.64 2.26 -5.27
CA ALA A 764 5.13 3.19 -6.27
C ALA A 764 6.26 3.94 -7.00
N GLY A 765 7.31 4.33 -6.27
CA GLY A 765 8.54 4.91 -6.81
C GLY A 765 9.22 4.05 -7.88
N ALA A 766 9.37 2.74 -7.65
CA ALA A 766 9.95 1.83 -8.64
C ALA A 766 9.20 1.87 -9.98
N PHE A 767 7.87 2.03 -9.98
CA PHE A 767 7.09 2.19 -11.21
C PHE A 767 7.33 3.54 -11.89
N VAL A 768 7.49 4.62 -11.12
CA VAL A 768 7.89 5.94 -11.64
C VAL A 768 9.26 5.86 -12.31
N GLY A 769 10.25 5.21 -11.68
CA GLY A 769 11.59 5.00 -12.24
C GLY A 769 11.57 4.20 -13.55
N ARG A 770 10.54 3.39 -13.75
CA ARG A 770 10.26 2.62 -14.98
C ARG A 770 9.32 3.35 -15.95
N LYS A 771 9.11 4.66 -15.76
CA LYS A 771 8.28 5.55 -16.60
C LYS A 771 6.81 5.17 -16.69
N ARG A 772 6.29 4.41 -15.71
CA ARG A 772 4.83 4.24 -15.56
C ARG A 772 4.27 5.48 -14.88
N HIS A 773 3.12 5.92 -15.36
CA HIS A 773 2.37 6.99 -14.70
C HIS A 773 1.84 6.46 -13.35
N VAL A 774 2.04 7.26 -12.31
CA VAL A 774 1.62 6.95 -10.94
C VAL A 774 0.79 8.12 -10.40
N THR A 775 -0.27 7.83 -9.64
CA THR A 775 -1.06 8.87 -8.97
C THR A 775 -1.23 8.54 -7.49
N TYR A 776 -1.11 9.58 -6.66
CA TYR A 776 -1.30 9.50 -5.22
C TYR A 776 -2.66 10.12 -4.85
N PHE A 777 -3.39 9.45 -3.96
CA PHE A 777 -4.63 9.98 -3.38
C PHE A 777 -4.48 10.03 -1.86
N SER A 778 -4.73 11.18 -1.25
CA SER A 778 -4.64 11.32 0.22
C SER A 778 -5.87 10.82 0.97
N ASP A 779 -7.00 10.67 0.28
CA ASP A 779 -8.29 10.15 0.80
C ASP A 779 -9.06 9.52 -0.37
N PHE A 780 -9.95 8.56 -0.10
CA PHE A 780 -10.72 7.87 -1.14
C PHE A 780 -11.57 8.83 -1.99
N ASN A 781 -12.09 9.91 -1.39
CA ASN A 781 -12.91 10.88 -2.10
C ASN A 781 -12.08 11.86 -2.96
N GLN A 782 -10.75 11.73 -2.95
CA GLN A 782 -9.88 12.49 -3.85
C GLN A 782 -9.85 11.91 -5.26
N GLN A 783 -10.34 10.68 -5.45
CA GLN A 783 -10.40 10.03 -6.75
C GLN A 783 -11.30 10.79 -7.75
N PRO A 784 -10.99 10.75 -9.06
CA PRO A 784 -11.84 11.31 -10.11
C PRO A 784 -13.32 10.89 -10.00
N GLY A 785 -14.22 11.79 -10.38
CA GLY A 785 -15.68 11.58 -10.30
C GLY A 785 -16.29 11.73 -8.91
N LEU A 786 -15.48 11.84 -7.84
CA LEU A 786 -15.95 12.02 -6.46
C LEU A 786 -15.85 13.47 -5.97
N ASP A 787 -16.71 13.79 -5.01
CA ASP A 787 -16.70 15.06 -4.29
C ASP A 787 -15.66 15.00 -3.14
N PRO A 788 -14.56 15.77 -3.22
CA PRO A 788 -13.49 15.75 -2.21
C PRO A 788 -13.94 16.24 -0.84
N THR A 789 -15.10 16.91 -0.76
CA THR A 789 -15.65 17.42 0.50
C THR A 789 -16.56 16.42 1.20
N ASN A 790 -16.99 15.36 0.50
CA ASN A 790 -17.89 14.34 1.02
C ASN A 790 -17.14 13.14 1.63
N PHE A 791 -16.53 13.36 2.79
CA PHE A 791 -15.65 12.38 3.44
C PHE A 791 -16.31 11.06 3.89
N SER A 792 -17.64 10.96 3.88
CA SER A 792 -18.39 9.77 4.29
C SER A 792 -19.07 9.04 3.13
N GLY A 793 -18.86 9.51 1.89
CA GLY A 793 -19.63 9.11 0.71
C GLY A 793 -18.87 8.32 -0.35
N PHE A 794 -17.83 7.56 0.00
CA PHE A 794 -17.07 6.82 -1.00
C PHE A 794 -17.94 5.82 -1.75
N ASN A 795 -18.03 6.02 -3.07
CA ASN A 795 -18.75 5.15 -3.97
C ASN A 795 -17.89 4.81 -5.19
N PRO A 796 -17.22 3.65 -5.22
CA PRO A 796 -16.36 3.28 -6.34
C PRO A 796 -17.14 3.04 -7.63
N ALA A 797 -18.46 2.82 -7.57
CA ALA A 797 -19.28 2.55 -8.74
C ALA A 797 -19.39 3.77 -9.70
N ILE A 798 -19.11 4.98 -9.20
CA ILE A 798 -19.11 6.21 -10.01
C ILE A 798 -17.70 6.70 -10.35
N VAL A 799 -16.65 5.99 -9.91
CA VAL A 799 -15.27 6.33 -10.23
C VAL A 799 -14.97 5.95 -11.68
N PRO A 800 -14.56 6.90 -12.54
CA PRO A 800 -14.17 6.58 -13.90
C PRO A 800 -12.73 6.03 -13.87
N PHE A 801 -12.57 4.73 -13.62
CA PHE A 801 -11.27 4.07 -13.54
C PHE A 801 -10.42 4.21 -14.82
N ASP A 802 -11.04 4.51 -15.95
CA ASP A 802 -10.37 4.83 -17.21
C ASP A 802 -9.60 6.16 -17.18
N GLU A 803 -9.96 7.06 -16.26
CA GLU A 803 -9.27 8.33 -16.00
C GLU A 803 -8.16 8.20 -14.97
N MET A 804 -7.89 6.99 -14.46
CA MET A 804 -6.78 6.70 -13.57
C MET A 804 -5.65 5.98 -14.30
N PRO A 805 -4.38 6.19 -13.90
CA PRO A 805 -3.28 5.36 -14.39
C PRO A 805 -3.35 3.93 -13.85
N GLY A 806 -2.50 3.06 -14.39
CA GLY A 806 -2.38 1.67 -13.97
C GLY A 806 -1.72 1.46 -12.60
N ILE A 807 -1.09 2.49 -12.02
CA ILE A 807 -0.38 2.42 -10.75
C ILE A 807 -0.91 3.51 -9.80
N ILE A 808 -1.43 3.10 -8.64
CA ILE A 808 -2.07 3.98 -7.67
C ILE A 808 -1.48 3.74 -6.28
N LEU A 809 -1.15 4.82 -5.57
CA LEU A 809 -0.94 4.84 -4.12
C LEU A 809 -2.13 5.53 -3.46
N GLN A 810 -2.96 4.76 -2.78
CA GLN A 810 -4.07 5.26 -1.97
C GLN A 810 -3.63 5.40 -0.52
N ARG A 811 -3.60 6.61 0.01
CA ARG A 811 -3.42 6.84 1.44
C ARG A 811 -4.79 6.92 2.13
N TYR A 812 -4.83 6.57 3.40
CA TYR A 812 -5.99 6.80 4.25
C TYR A 812 -5.57 7.30 5.63
N GLY A 813 -6.51 7.89 6.36
CA GLY A 813 -6.22 8.71 7.53
C GLY A 813 -6.27 10.19 7.21
N LYS A 814 -6.72 10.99 8.19
CA LYS A 814 -6.72 12.45 8.05
C LYS A 814 -5.31 12.99 8.28
N ILE A 815 -4.81 13.80 7.34
CA ILE A 815 -3.51 14.48 7.46
C ILE A 815 -3.51 15.45 8.66
N ASP A 816 -4.64 16.11 8.91
CA ASP A 816 -4.85 17.02 10.04
C ASP A 816 -5.97 16.47 10.93
N PRO A 817 -5.72 15.41 11.73
CA PRO A 817 -6.77 14.71 12.45
C PRO A 817 -7.31 15.55 13.61
N THR A 818 -8.64 15.54 13.77
CA THR A 818 -9.30 16.00 14.99
C THR A 818 -9.11 14.97 16.11
N GLN A 819 -9.44 15.33 17.37
CA GLN A 819 -9.44 14.35 18.45
C GLN A 819 -10.38 13.15 18.17
N ALA A 820 -11.50 13.37 17.47
CA ALA A 820 -12.41 12.30 17.10
C ALA A 820 -11.80 11.33 16.07
N ASP A 821 -10.99 11.84 15.14
CA ASP A 821 -10.25 11.02 14.18
C ASP A 821 -9.17 10.19 14.89
N ILE A 822 -8.48 10.80 15.87
CA ILE A 822 -7.53 10.10 16.75
C ILE A 822 -8.24 8.99 17.53
N ASP A 823 -9.35 9.33 18.20
CA ASP A 823 -10.10 8.42 19.06
C ASP A 823 -10.78 7.28 18.31
N SER A 824 -11.08 7.47 17.02
CA SER A 824 -11.65 6.44 16.13
C SER A 824 -10.59 5.54 15.51
N GLY A 825 -9.32 5.96 15.53
CA GLY A 825 -8.20 5.23 14.92
C GLY A 825 -8.03 5.47 13.43
N SER A 826 -8.52 6.59 12.89
CA SER A 826 -8.33 6.94 11.48
C SER A 826 -6.84 6.97 11.11
N GLY A 827 -6.49 6.32 10.00
CA GLY A 827 -5.11 6.22 9.52
C GLY A 827 -4.21 5.21 10.25
N GLN A 828 -4.67 4.57 11.33
CA GLN A 828 -3.92 3.47 11.96
C GLN A 828 -3.89 2.22 11.07
N HIS A 829 -3.20 1.16 11.50
CA HIS A 829 -2.87 -0.01 10.68
C HIS A 829 -4.03 -0.63 9.87
N VAL A 830 -5.22 -0.75 10.47
CA VAL A 830 -6.43 -1.20 9.77
C VAL A 830 -7.30 -0.02 9.36
N GLY A 831 -7.36 1.00 10.22
CA GLY A 831 -8.20 2.19 10.07
C GLY A 831 -9.56 2.06 10.76
N THR A 832 -10.44 3.02 10.54
CA THR A 832 -11.83 2.97 11.01
C THR A 832 -12.64 1.90 10.24
N ALA A 833 -13.81 1.53 10.75
CA ALA A 833 -14.69 0.59 10.05
C ALA A 833 -15.05 1.05 8.62
N THR A 834 -15.21 2.36 8.40
CA THR A 834 -15.45 2.93 7.07
C THR A 834 -14.21 2.80 6.18
N GLU A 835 -13.03 3.16 6.68
CA GLU A 835 -11.76 3.03 5.94
C GLU A 835 -11.53 1.57 5.51
N VAL A 836 -11.79 0.58 6.37
CA VAL A 836 -11.66 -0.85 6.00
C VAL A 836 -12.54 -1.22 4.81
N ILE A 837 -13.80 -0.79 4.83
CA ILE A 837 -14.76 -1.08 3.75
C ILE A 837 -14.30 -0.40 2.46
N ASP A 838 -13.87 0.85 2.55
CA ASP A 838 -13.49 1.65 1.38
C ASP A 838 -12.21 1.12 0.74
N ARG A 839 -11.23 0.67 1.53
CA ARG A 839 -10.01 -0.02 1.05
C ARG A 839 -10.35 -1.24 0.18
N ILE A 840 -11.14 -2.17 0.73
CA ILE A 840 -11.54 -3.41 0.04
C ILE A 840 -12.36 -3.07 -1.22
N ARG A 841 -13.32 -2.15 -1.12
CA ARG A 841 -14.16 -1.74 -2.24
C ARG A 841 -13.36 -1.06 -3.35
N ALA A 842 -12.41 -0.20 -3.00
CA ALA A 842 -11.55 0.49 -3.97
C ALA A 842 -10.63 -0.50 -4.70
N GLY A 843 -9.89 -1.33 -3.97
CA GLY A 843 -8.97 -2.32 -4.54
C GLY A 843 -9.70 -3.34 -5.42
N LEU A 844 -10.85 -3.86 -4.96
CA LEU A 844 -11.66 -4.79 -5.74
C LEU A 844 -12.22 -4.12 -7.01
N SER A 845 -12.79 -2.92 -6.89
CA SER A 845 -13.36 -2.22 -8.06
C SER A 845 -12.27 -1.86 -9.07
N PHE A 846 -11.08 -1.49 -8.60
CA PHE A 846 -9.91 -1.28 -9.45
C PHE A 846 -9.57 -2.54 -10.25
N ILE A 847 -9.41 -3.69 -9.60
CA ILE A 847 -9.13 -4.98 -10.28
C ILE A 847 -10.23 -5.28 -11.31
N LEU A 848 -11.49 -5.28 -10.88
CA LEU A 848 -12.62 -5.69 -11.72
C LEU A 848 -12.84 -4.77 -12.92
N SER A 849 -12.47 -3.49 -12.82
CA SER A 849 -12.59 -2.54 -13.93
C SER A 849 -11.73 -2.89 -15.16
N ARG A 850 -10.76 -3.80 -15.04
CA ARG A 850 -9.88 -4.24 -16.15
C ARG A 850 -10.57 -5.22 -17.09
N TRP A 851 -11.63 -5.88 -16.63
CA TRP A 851 -12.38 -6.88 -17.40
C TRP A 851 -13.68 -6.25 -17.90
N ARG A 852 -13.72 -5.90 -19.19
CA ARG A 852 -14.79 -5.07 -19.79
C ARG A 852 -15.89 -5.88 -20.48
N GLU A 853 -15.85 -7.20 -20.36
CA GLU A 853 -16.83 -8.12 -20.92
C GLU A 853 -18.24 -7.74 -20.43
N PRO A 854 -19.15 -7.33 -21.34
CA PRO A 854 -20.49 -6.86 -20.96
C PRO A 854 -21.27 -7.89 -20.16
N GLU A 855 -21.11 -9.17 -20.50
CA GLU A 855 -21.81 -10.27 -19.84
C GLU A 855 -21.47 -10.39 -18.35
N LEU A 856 -20.34 -9.86 -17.86
CA LEU A 856 -20.04 -9.88 -16.43
C LEU A 856 -20.92 -8.90 -15.64
N ARG A 857 -21.54 -7.93 -16.31
CA ARG A 857 -22.25 -6.81 -15.68
C ARG A 857 -23.75 -6.83 -15.91
N THR A 858 -24.35 -7.82 -16.56
CA THR A 858 -25.82 -7.87 -16.77
C THR A 858 -26.56 -8.27 -15.48
N LEU A 859 -27.86 -7.98 -15.37
CA LEU A 859 -28.67 -8.58 -14.29
C LEU A 859 -28.99 -10.03 -14.61
N VAL A 860 -28.94 -10.88 -13.59
CA VAL A 860 -29.21 -12.32 -13.72
C VAL A 860 -30.19 -12.81 -12.65
N LEU A 861 -30.90 -13.89 -12.96
CA LEU A 861 -31.68 -14.63 -11.98
C LEU A 861 -30.79 -15.29 -10.91
N GLU A 862 -31.33 -15.45 -9.71
CA GLU A 862 -30.62 -16.07 -8.60
C GLU A 862 -30.52 -17.58 -8.82
N SER A 863 -29.39 -18.17 -8.41
CA SER A 863 -29.16 -19.62 -8.55
C SER A 863 -30.27 -20.48 -7.93
N ALA A 864 -30.92 -19.99 -6.87
CA ALA A 864 -31.98 -20.72 -6.15
C ALA A 864 -33.31 -20.79 -6.90
N ASP A 865 -33.53 -19.95 -7.92
CA ASP A 865 -34.80 -19.87 -8.65
C ASP A 865 -34.98 -21.09 -9.58
N ASP A 866 -33.94 -21.49 -10.30
CA ASP A 866 -33.91 -22.69 -11.15
C ASP A 866 -32.46 -23.24 -11.27
N PRO A 867 -31.96 -23.93 -10.23
CA PRO A 867 -30.59 -24.44 -10.20
C PRO A 867 -30.40 -25.62 -11.17
N VAL A 868 -29.22 -25.72 -11.80
CA VAL A 868 -28.88 -26.85 -12.67
C VAL A 868 -28.95 -28.18 -11.92
N ASP A 869 -29.43 -29.22 -12.61
CA ASP A 869 -29.64 -30.53 -12.00
C ASP A 869 -28.30 -31.07 -11.47
N GLY A 870 -28.27 -31.41 -10.18
CA GLY A 870 -27.07 -31.92 -9.50
C GLY A 870 -26.13 -30.85 -8.93
N ALA A 871 -26.46 -29.55 -9.04
CA ALA A 871 -25.71 -28.50 -8.36
C ALA A 871 -25.66 -28.74 -6.84
N SER A 872 -24.48 -28.55 -6.25
CA SER A 872 -24.32 -28.66 -4.82
C SER A 872 -25.02 -27.50 -4.09
N GLN A 873 -25.39 -27.71 -2.82
CA GLN A 873 -26.00 -26.64 -2.01
C GLN A 873 -25.08 -25.42 -1.90
N CYS A 874 -23.76 -25.62 -1.87
CA CYS A 874 -22.80 -24.53 -1.78
C CYS A 874 -22.77 -23.68 -3.05
N GLU A 875 -22.91 -24.30 -4.23
CA GLU A 875 -23.00 -23.59 -5.51
C GLU A 875 -24.30 -22.80 -5.64
N ILE A 876 -25.41 -23.35 -5.15
CA ILE A 876 -26.71 -22.66 -5.13
C ILE A 876 -26.67 -21.45 -4.20
N LEU A 877 -26.05 -21.59 -3.02
CA LEU A 877 -25.88 -20.50 -2.06
C LEU A 877 -24.73 -19.54 -2.44
N GLY A 878 -23.91 -19.91 -3.42
CA GLY A 878 -22.79 -19.13 -3.95
C GLY A 878 -21.56 -19.02 -3.03
N THR A 879 -21.42 -19.91 -2.04
CA THR A 879 -20.23 -19.96 -1.17
C THR A 879 -19.91 -21.43 -0.88
N CYS A 880 -18.72 -21.87 -1.30
CA CYS A 880 -18.20 -23.21 -1.06
C CYS A 880 -16.97 -23.15 -0.18
N GLU A 881 -16.85 -24.10 0.75
CA GLU A 881 -15.68 -24.29 1.59
C GLU A 881 -15.07 -25.66 1.26
N VAL A 882 -13.76 -25.68 1.02
CA VAL A 882 -13.03 -26.87 0.62
C VAL A 882 -11.80 -27.02 1.51
N GLU A 883 -11.57 -28.21 2.07
CA GLU A 883 -10.25 -28.55 2.65
C GLU A 883 -9.30 -28.89 1.50
N PHE A 884 -8.51 -27.91 1.06
CA PHE A 884 -7.57 -28.10 -0.03
C PHE A 884 -6.32 -28.84 0.46
N THR A 885 -5.86 -29.83 -0.32
CA THR A 885 -4.67 -30.62 -0.02
C THR A 885 -3.71 -30.55 -1.19
N THR A 886 -2.48 -30.09 -0.95
CA THR A 886 -1.43 -30.04 -1.99
C THR A 886 -0.90 -31.43 -2.33
N LYS A 887 -0.17 -31.56 -3.44
CA LYS A 887 0.57 -32.77 -3.83
C LYS A 887 1.57 -33.19 -2.74
N ALA A 888 2.15 -32.22 -2.03
CA ALA A 888 3.03 -32.44 -0.89
C ALA A 888 2.28 -32.85 0.40
N GLY A 889 0.95 -32.76 0.44
CA GLY A 889 0.12 -33.18 1.56
C GLY A 889 -0.18 -32.09 2.59
N ARG A 890 0.16 -30.82 2.33
CA ARG A 890 -0.27 -29.69 3.17
C ARG A 890 -1.78 -29.53 3.03
N LYS A 891 -2.50 -29.45 4.15
CA LYS A 891 -3.94 -29.20 4.20
C LYS A 891 -4.26 -27.80 4.70
N GLY A 892 -5.26 -27.15 4.10
CA GLY A 892 -5.79 -25.87 4.58
C GLY A 892 -7.18 -25.58 4.01
N PRO A 893 -8.05 -24.88 4.76
CA PRO A 893 -9.36 -24.48 4.25
C PRO A 893 -9.23 -23.46 3.12
N VAL A 894 -10.10 -23.51 2.13
CA VAL A 894 -10.22 -22.50 1.09
C VAL A 894 -11.69 -22.17 0.93
N ILE A 895 -12.01 -20.88 0.89
CA ILE A 895 -13.39 -20.41 0.67
C ILE A 895 -13.50 -19.84 -0.74
N ILE A 896 -14.53 -20.26 -1.45
CA ILE A 896 -14.79 -19.88 -2.84
C ILE A 896 -16.16 -19.23 -2.88
N SER A 897 -16.20 -17.94 -3.18
CA SER A 897 -17.43 -17.21 -3.43
C SER A 897 -17.73 -17.20 -4.93
N LEU A 898 -18.90 -17.68 -5.29
CA LEU A 898 -19.38 -17.75 -6.65
C LEU A 898 -20.32 -16.57 -6.92
N PRO A 899 -20.26 -15.96 -8.11
CA PRO A 899 -21.08 -14.80 -8.44
C PRO A 899 -22.57 -15.17 -8.53
N PRO A 900 -23.47 -14.17 -8.44
CA PRO A 900 -24.90 -14.36 -8.65
C PRO A 900 -25.22 -15.11 -9.95
N GLY A 901 -26.19 -16.02 -9.90
CA GLY A 901 -26.61 -16.85 -11.03
C GLY A 901 -25.66 -17.98 -11.44
N TYR A 902 -24.53 -18.21 -10.75
CA TYR A 902 -23.55 -19.24 -11.14
C TYR A 902 -24.18 -20.65 -11.30
N ALA A 903 -25.06 -21.09 -10.40
CA ALA A 903 -25.67 -22.42 -10.50
C ALA A 903 -27.00 -22.42 -11.28
N HIS A 904 -27.44 -21.29 -11.83
CA HIS A 904 -28.72 -21.20 -12.53
C HIS A 904 -28.68 -21.92 -13.89
N LYS A 905 -29.72 -22.69 -14.25
CA LYS A 905 -29.77 -23.49 -15.49
C LYS A 905 -29.47 -22.69 -16.76
N ALA A 906 -29.96 -21.46 -16.82
CA ALA A 906 -29.78 -20.59 -17.98
C ALA A 906 -28.39 -19.93 -18.08
N GLN A 907 -27.50 -20.12 -17.11
CA GLN A 907 -26.21 -19.40 -16.99
C GLN A 907 -24.98 -20.32 -17.15
N GLN A 908 -25.18 -21.58 -17.56
CA GLN A 908 -24.13 -22.61 -17.52
C GLN A 908 -22.99 -22.41 -18.52
N ASP A 909 -23.20 -21.61 -19.58
CA ASP A 909 -22.16 -21.28 -20.55
C ASP A 909 -21.25 -20.13 -20.10
N ARG A 910 -21.66 -19.39 -19.04
CA ARG A 910 -20.94 -18.22 -18.56
C ARG A 910 -19.71 -18.62 -17.76
N ARG A 911 -18.60 -17.94 -18.04
CA ARG A 911 -17.31 -18.05 -17.34
C ARG A 911 -17.00 -16.74 -16.65
N TYR A 912 -16.22 -16.81 -15.57
CA TYR A 912 -15.95 -15.67 -14.70
C TYR A 912 -14.45 -15.47 -14.47
N PRO A 913 -13.99 -14.22 -14.34
CA PRO A 913 -12.64 -13.97 -13.87
C PRO A 913 -12.50 -14.36 -12.40
N VAL A 914 -11.27 -14.52 -11.93
CA VAL A 914 -10.95 -14.99 -10.57
C VAL A 914 -10.14 -13.94 -9.82
N VAL A 915 -10.58 -13.59 -8.62
CA VAL A 915 -9.82 -12.73 -7.69
C VAL A 915 -9.41 -13.56 -6.48
N TYR A 916 -8.11 -13.68 -6.25
CA TYR A 916 -7.57 -14.32 -5.05
C TYR A 916 -7.47 -13.28 -3.93
N ALA A 917 -8.01 -13.60 -2.76
CA ALA A 917 -8.08 -12.71 -1.61
C ALA A 917 -7.25 -13.27 -0.44
N LEU A 918 -6.29 -12.49 0.05
CA LEU A 918 -5.33 -12.90 1.07
C LEU A 918 -5.62 -12.22 2.41
N HIS A 919 -5.78 -13.03 3.46
CA HIS A 919 -6.12 -12.54 4.80
C HIS A 919 -4.91 -11.98 5.57
N GLY A 920 -5.22 -11.21 6.61
CA GLY A 920 -4.23 -10.60 7.51
C GLY A 920 -3.57 -11.60 8.46
N TYR A 921 -2.58 -11.10 9.18
CA TYR A 921 -1.79 -11.91 10.11
C TYR A 921 -2.65 -12.49 11.24
N GLY A 922 -2.56 -13.80 11.47
CA GLY A 922 -3.34 -14.50 12.49
C GLY A 922 -4.82 -14.73 12.17
N GLN A 923 -5.28 -14.35 10.97
CA GLN A 923 -6.64 -14.65 10.48
C GLN A 923 -6.69 -15.99 9.73
N GLU A 924 -7.90 -16.42 9.37
CA GLU A 924 -8.18 -17.56 8.50
C GLU A 924 -9.05 -17.09 7.32
N PRO A 925 -9.23 -17.91 6.25
CA PRO A 925 -10.03 -17.53 5.07
C PRO A 925 -11.46 -17.05 5.39
N ASP A 926 -12.06 -17.57 6.45
CA ASP A 926 -13.42 -17.22 6.89
C ASP A 926 -13.56 -15.74 7.26
N GLY A 927 -12.51 -15.15 7.85
CA GLY A 927 -12.49 -13.77 8.34
C GLY A 927 -12.74 -12.72 7.26
N LEU A 928 -12.30 -12.96 6.02
CA LEU A 928 -12.58 -12.08 4.88
C LEU A 928 -13.84 -12.47 4.10
N SER A 929 -14.24 -13.75 4.15
CA SER A 929 -15.39 -14.26 3.39
C SER A 929 -16.74 -13.68 3.84
N ALA A 930 -16.84 -13.12 5.05
CA ALA A 930 -18.06 -12.49 5.55
C ALA A 930 -18.55 -11.32 4.67
N ALA A 931 -17.65 -10.66 3.92
CA ALA A 931 -17.99 -9.59 2.98
C ALA A 931 -18.65 -10.10 1.68
N THR A 932 -18.61 -11.41 1.39
CA THR A 932 -19.06 -11.97 0.11
C THR A 932 -20.55 -11.78 -0.14
N GLY A 933 -21.38 -11.78 0.91
CA GLY A 933 -22.81 -11.47 0.79
C GLY A 933 -23.06 -10.08 0.23
N ILE A 934 -22.35 -9.07 0.75
CA ILE A 934 -22.48 -7.67 0.32
C ILE A 934 -21.89 -7.48 -1.08
N ILE A 935 -20.72 -8.05 -1.36
CA ILE A 935 -20.06 -7.93 -2.66
C ILE A 935 -20.94 -8.51 -3.78
N ARG A 936 -21.57 -9.67 -3.54
CA ARG A 936 -22.49 -10.29 -4.52
C ARG A 936 -23.72 -9.43 -4.78
N THR A 937 -24.23 -8.71 -3.78
CA THR A 937 -25.30 -7.71 -3.99
C THR A 937 -24.86 -6.65 -4.98
N PHE A 938 -23.65 -6.11 -4.87
CA PHE A 938 -23.13 -5.12 -5.83
C PHE A 938 -22.94 -5.69 -7.24
N MET A 939 -22.71 -7.01 -7.37
CA MET A 939 -22.59 -7.69 -8.67
C MET A 939 -23.94 -7.91 -9.39
N ASN A 940 -25.07 -7.78 -8.68
CA ASN A 940 -26.43 -7.99 -9.22
C ASN A 940 -27.42 -6.89 -8.79
N GLN A 941 -26.94 -5.69 -8.45
CA GLN A 941 -27.77 -4.57 -8.01
C GLN A 941 -28.56 -4.00 -9.19
N SER A 942 -29.90 -4.01 -9.10
CA SER A 942 -30.79 -3.53 -10.16
C SER A 942 -30.88 -2.02 -10.28
N ALA A 943 -30.44 -1.27 -9.26
CA ALA A 943 -30.37 0.19 -9.29
C ALA A 943 -29.16 0.74 -10.05
N ASP A 944 -28.16 -0.11 -10.31
CA ASP A 944 -26.98 0.22 -11.10
C ASP A 944 -27.21 -0.23 -12.53
N SER A 945 -26.62 0.43 -13.53
CA SER A 945 -26.56 -0.07 -14.91
C SER A 945 -25.36 -0.97 -15.15
N MET A 946 -25.26 -1.56 -16.34
CA MET A 946 -24.07 -2.29 -16.79
C MET A 946 -22.78 -1.46 -16.75
N GLU A 947 -22.83 -0.14 -16.67
CA GLU A 947 -21.62 0.70 -16.57
C GLU A 947 -21.18 0.98 -15.12
N THR A 948 -22.10 0.78 -14.18
CA THR A 948 -21.94 1.10 -12.75
C THR A 948 -21.79 -0.17 -11.91
N ARG A 949 -22.47 -1.24 -12.34
CA ARG A 949 -22.57 -2.51 -11.62
C ARG A 949 -21.21 -3.18 -11.53
N MET A 950 -20.90 -3.69 -10.34
CA MET A 950 -19.66 -4.41 -10.10
C MET A 950 -19.59 -5.66 -11.00
N PRO A 951 -18.49 -5.92 -11.71
CA PRO A 951 -18.35 -7.11 -12.55
C PRO A 951 -18.46 -8.39 -11.72
N LYS A 952 -19.18 -9.38 -12.23
CA LYS A 952 -19.24 -10.72 -11.62
C LYS A 952 -17.88 -11.39 -11.69
N ALA A 953 -17.41 -11.90 -10.56
CA ALA A 953 -16.14 -12.62 -10.45
C ALA A 953 -16.26 -13.75 -9.41
N ILE A 954 -15.41 -14.77 -9.55
CA ILE A 954 -15.19 -15.76 -8.49
C ILE A 954 -14.16 -15.17 -7.52
N LEU A 955 -14.45 -15.20 -6.22
CA LEU A 955 -13.48 -14.79 -5.19
C LEU A 955 -12.95 -16.02 -4.46
N VAL A 956 -11.63 -16.14 -4.34
CA VAL A 956 -10.96 -17.30 -3.71
C VAL A 956 -10.15 -16.83 -2.51
N PHE A 957 -10.57 -17.19 -1.30
CA PHE A 957 -9.88 -16.83 -0.05
C PHE A 957 -8.87 -17.91 0.31
N VAL A 958 -7.59 -17.55 0.25
CA VAL A 958 -6.46 -18.48 0.39
C VAL A 958 -6.03 -18.61 1.85
N ASP A 959 -5.75 -19.82 2.32
CA ASP A 959 -5.23 -20.09 3.66
C ASP A 959 -3.76 -19.70 3.78
N GLY A 960 -3.49 -18.58 4.46
CA GLY A 960 -2.16 -18.14 4.86
C GLY A 960 -1.84 -18.44 6.34
N ARG A 961 -2.71 -19.14 7.07
CA ARG A 961 -2.51 -19.52 8.47
C ARG A 961 -1.51 -20.68 8.57
N CYS A 962 -0.64 -20.66 9.57
CA CYS A 962 0.25 -21.80 9.84
C CYS A 962 -0.54 -23.06 10.22
N ARG A 963 -0.13 -24.20 9.66
CA ARG A 963 -0.73 -25.51 9.89
C ARG A 963 0.29 -26.53 10.40
N VAL A 964 -0.22 -27.68 10.83
CA VAL A 964 0.61 -28.86 11.04
C VAL A 964 0.79 -29.54 9.68
N GLY A 965 2.04 -29.65 9.24
CA GLY A 965 2.39 -30.25 7.97
C GLY A 965 2.14 -31.77 7.94
N PRO A 966 2.30 -32.40 6.77
CA PRO A 966 2.06 -33.85 6.57
C PRO A 966 2.96 -34.75 7.44
N SER A 967 4.10 -34.23 7.92
CA SER A 967 5.02 -34.92 8.84
C SER A 967 4.53 -34.93 10.30
N GLY A 968 3.41 -34.25 10.60
CA GLY A 968 2.92 -34.05 11.96
C GLY A 968 3.65 -32.94 12.73
N LYS A 969 4.52 -32.16 12.06
CA LYS A 969 5.26 -31.04 12.65
C LYS A 969 4.66 -29.69 12.24
N ALA A 970 4.88 -28.67 13.06
CA ALA A 970 4.49 -27.30 12.74
C ALA A 970 5.29 -26.75 11.55
N GLU A 971 4.61 -26.12 10.59
CA GLU A 971 5.26 -25.52 9.42
C GLU A 971 5.73 -24.07 9.66
N CYS A 972 5.12 -23.40 10.62
CA CYS A 972 5.44 -22.08 11.16
C CYS A 972 4.58 -21.84 12.40
N ILE A 973 4.58 -20.61 12.93
CA ILE A 973 3.89 -20.31 14.18
C ILE A 973 2.53 -19.67 13.95
N ARG A 974 2.45 -18.47 13.38
CA ARG A 974 1.17 -17.77 13.23
C ARG A 974 0.80 -17.43 11.79
N GLY A 975 1.71 -16.88 11.01
CA GLY A 975 1.46 -16.49 9.61
C GLY A 975 2.54 -16.97 8.66
N THR A 976 2.14 -17.33 7.45
CA THR A 976 3.04 -17.83 6.40
C THR A 976 3.57 -16.73 5.48
N PHE A 977 3.01 -15.51 5.54
CA PHE A 977 3.27 -14.42 4.59
C PHE A 977 3.10 -14.82 3.11
N PHE A 978 2.37 -15.91 2.86
CA PHE A 978 2.23 -16.54 1.53
C PHE A 978 3.59 -16.81 0.86
N GLY A 979 4.63 -17.01 1.67
CA GLY A 979 6.01 -17.20 1.23
C GLY A 979 6.42 -18.66 1.04
N GLN A 980 7.58 -18.85 0.42
CA GLN A 980 8.20 -20.16 0.22
C GLN A 980 9.34 -20.36 1.21
N SER A 981 9.05 -21.05 2.33
CA SER A 981 10.05 -21.31 3.38
C SER A 981 11.27 -22.07 2.83
N PRO A 982 12.51 -21.71 3.24
CA PRO A 982 13.69 -22.51 2.95
C PRO A 982 13.78 -23.78 3.81
N MET A 983 13.07 -23.82 4.93
CA MET A 983 13.13 -24.95 5.88
C MET A 983 12.43 -26.18 5.30
N GLU A 984 12.97 -27.37 5.54
CA GLU A 984 12.42 -28.64 5.02
C GLU A 984 10.94 -28.82 5.41
N GLN A 985 10.62 -28.64 6.69
CA GLN A 985 9.26 -28.73 7.24
C GLN A 985 8.45 -27.42 7.14
N GLY A 986 9.03 -26.35 6.59
CA GLY A 986 8.40 -25.04 6.55
C GLY A 986 7.29 -24.93 5.50
N ALA A 987 6.40 -23.94 5.66
CA ALA A 987 5.29 -23.71 4.73
C ALA A 987 5.79 -23.45 3.30
N LYS A 988 5.20 -24.14 2.32
CA LYS A 988 5.50 -23.99 0.88
C LYS A 988 4.33 -23.32 0.16
N MET A 989 4.10 -22.04 0.44
CA MET A 989 2.87 -21.38 0.03
C MET A 989 2.84 -20.98 -1.45
N GLU A 990 3.99 -20.80 -2.10
CA GLU A 990 4.02 -20.59 -3.55
C GLU A 990 3.48 -21.84 -4.27
N ASP A 991 3.94 -23.03 -3.85
CA ASP A 991 3.46 -24.32 -4.38
C ASP A 991 1.97 -24.55 -4.08
N PHE A 992 1.55 -24.28 -2.83
CA PHE A 992 0.13 -24.37 -2.44
C PHE A 992 -0.76 -23.55 -3.36
N TRP A 993 -0.32 -22.34 -3.68
CA TRP A 993 -1.13 -21.40 -4.46
C TRP A 993 -1.18 -21.77 -5.94
N LEU A 994 -0.06 -22.15 -6.54
CA LEU A 994 -0.04 -22.63 -7.93
C LEU A 994 -0.94 -23.85 -8.13
N GLU A 995 -0.90 -24.80 -7.21
CA GLU A 995 -1.79 -25.97 -7.25
C GLU A 995 -3.26 -25.60 -6.99
N LEU A 996 -3.52 -24.60 -6.14
CA LEU A 996 -4.87 -24.08 -5.93
C LEU A 996 -5.41 -23.42 -7.21
N MET A 997 -4.58 -22.69 -7.95
CA MET A 997 -4.97 -22.13 -9.25
C MET A 997 -5.33 -23.22 -10.26
N GLU A 998 -4.51 -24.29 -10.36
CA GLU A 998 -4.82 -25.48 -11.17
C GLU A 998 -6.17 -26.11 -10.76
N TYR A 999 -6.43 -26.21 -9.45
CA TYR A 999 -7.69 -26.71 -8.93
C TYR A 999 -8.88 -25.81 -9.33
N MET A 1000 -8.73 -24.49 -9.24
CA MET A 1000 -9.79 -23.56 -9.61
C MET A 1000 -10.16 -23.67 -11.10
N GLU A 1001 -9.17 -23.73 -11.99
CA GLU A 1001 -9.38 -23.84 -13.44
C GLU A 1001 -10.02 -25.17 -13.84
N LYS A 1002 -9.71 -26.25 -13.12
CA LYS A 1002 -10.26 -27.58 -13.39
C LYS A 1002 -11.70 -27.75 -12.92
N ASN A 1003 -12.06 -27.14 -11.79
CA ASN A 1003 -13.32 -27.44 -11.09
C ASN A 1003 -14.36 -26.32 -11.21
N TYR A 1004 -13.98 -25.11 -11.62
CA TYR A 1004 -14.89 -23.98 -11.75
C TYR A 1004 -14.86 -23.37 -13.15
N ARG A 1005 -15.93 -22.64 -13.52
CA ARG A 1005 -16.04 -21.98 -14.83
C ARG A 1005 -15.26 -20.67 -14.84
N THR A 1006 -13.93 -20.78 -14.88
CA THR A 1006 -13.03 -19.64 -15.00
C THR A 1006 -12.91 -19.18 -16.46
N MET A 1007 -12.67 -17.89 -16.69
CA MET A 1007 -12.38 -17.34 -18.01
C MET A 1007 -10.99 -17.76 -18.49
N PRO A 1008 -10.83 -18.12 -19.78
CA PRO A 1008 -9.53 -18.32 -20.37
C PRO A 1008 -8.88 -16.96 -20.69
N ASP A 1009 -7.57 -16.98 -20.90
CA ASP A 1009 -6.85 -15.80 -21.34
C ASP A 1009 -7.44 -15.22 -22.64
N SER A 1010 -7.45 -13.88 -22.74
CA SER A 1010 -7.85 -13.15 -23.94
C SER A 1010 -6.83 -12.07 -24.31
N GLU A 1011 -7.09 -11.34 -25.39
CA GLU A 1011 -6.30 -10.18 -25.79
C GLU A 1011 -7.23 -8.99 -26.05
N VAL A 1012 -6.84 -7.82 -25.56
CA VAL A 1012 -7.52 -6.55 -25.81
C VAL A 1012 -6.53 -5.53 -26.38
N ILE A 1013 -7.04 -4.54 -27.10
CA ILE A 1013 -6.23 -3.38 -27.48
C ILE A 1013 -6.28 -2.38 -26.33
N TRP A 1014 -5.13 -2.12 -25.72
CA TRP A 1014 -4.98 -1.10 -24.71
C TRP A 1014 -4.35 0.15 -25.32
N THR A 1015 -4.94 1.32 -25.03
CA THR A 1015 -4.44 2.62 -25.47
C THR A 1015 -3.91 3.41 -24.27
N GLU A 1016 -2.63 3.77 -24.33
CA GLU A 1016 -1.96 4.72 -23.43
C GLU A 1016 -1.92 6.12 -24.04
#